data_AF-A0A7I9VJZ5-F1
#
_entry.id   AF-A0A7I9VJZ5-F1
#
_cell.length_a   1.000
_cell.length_b   1.000
_cell.length_c   1.000
_cell.angle_alpha   90.00
_cell.angle_beta   90.00
_cell.angle_gamma   90.00
#
_symmetry.space_group_name_H-M   'P 1'
#
loop_
_entity.id
_entity.type
_entity.pdbx_description
1 polymer ?
#
loop_
_entity_poly.entity_id
_entity_poly.type
_entity_poly.pdbx_seq_one_letter_code
_entity_poly.pdbx_strand_id
1 'polypeptide(L)'
;MTTPLSLRAATAALALALAPLPVHPAPAEPEHAAAPADRKRALDQAIDEIVARTPLRAARASIVVASLDSGEVLYARDPDALLNPASNVKLFTSAAALARLGPEYRFDTEVYADGAPSGGAVKALWVKGKGDPTFVTERLWALAGDIAHRGVKVVRGDLLVDDAFFDGQREGPGYDQERGDRSYLAPVGALSLNFNVVAIHVAPGARAGDRGRVELEPASDYLEVENRTRTVRSNGRRRVTPSSVRLPSGRQRIVVDARLPAGSRDQVFYRKIDDPPLYFGHTLKRLLELRGVRVTGQVRRAPVPPSARLLLVAQSEALGEVVRKLDKTSNNFVAEQLLKTLGAEKKGLPGTWPKGVEAVEDFLAEAGLPRGSYVMKNGSGLNDSNRFSARQTVTLLREVWRRFPIMADFLAALPVAGKDGTTRWRMESTDGRLRAKTGTLENVTSLSGFVETAARERLVFSILVNDFPGRAHLTIRAIDAVGSALAAAGGQPADLGAAVASATPRSAAPRDEAAADVKAHLATYYQLGRSGDPRNVAFLRTALETEGDPALRVAAAEAVYLSEPDSESGRRAFLDGVAAEGAASFERLRALGAELESPAPVLGSLADLAAEGEKEALARLVELTPAAAADPALSDRMGELWEDVARNAPDEVVRALQAAPDPAAGASLAAIARGVARAQEAQHPLPDAIRRAQADPDPAVAAYARALGPRLDEQLAAARAVLQAGPAPVMGPAAKPGTPAPPPAPAPGRDDG
;
A
#
# COMPACT_ATOMS: atom_id res chain seq x y z
N MET A 1 -9.34 79.55 17.01
CA MET A 1 -8.12 79.88 16.26
C MET A 1 -7.43 78.56 15.96
N THR A 2 -7.71 77.95 14.79
CA THR A 2 -6.82 77.90 13.60
C THR A 2 -5.52 77.13 13.91
N THR A 3 -5.12 76.03 13.28
CA THR A 3 -5.52 75.21 12.11
C THR A 3 -4.54 74.01 12.08
N PRO A 4 -4.86 72.85 11.48
CA PRO A 4 -3.91 71.75 11.32
C PRO A 4 -3.03 71.95 10.07
N LEU A 5 -1.74 71.67 10.19
CA LEU A 5 -0.78 71.70 9.08
C LEU A 5 -0.82 70.37 8.32
N SER A 6 -1.21 70.47 7.04
CA SER A 6 -1.06 69.45 6.02
C SER A 6 0.34 69.53 5.40
N LEU A 7 1.02 68.39 5.27
CA LEU A 7 2.23 68.31 4.44
C LEU A 7 1.89 67.58 3.13
N ARG A 8 1.99 68.35 2.05
CA ARG A 8 1.78 67.96 0.66
C ARG A 8 2.89 67.03 0.19
N ALA A 9 2.50 65.96 -0.50
CA ALA A 9 3.38 65.13 -1.31
C ALA A 9 3.90 65.92 -2.52
N ALA A 10 5.20 65.85 -2.76
CA ALA A 10 5.87 66.44 -3.92
C ALA A 10 5.73 65.51 -5.13
N THR A 11 5.12 66.01 -6.19
CA THR A 11 5.10 65.43 -7.54
C THR A 11 6.36 65.83 -8.29
N ALA A 12 7.25 64.87 -8.56
CA ALA A 12 8.33 65.04 -9.53
C ALA A 12 7.93 64.37 -10.85
N ALA A 13 7.77 65.18 -11.89
CA ALA A 13 7.54 64.75 -13.26
C ALA A 13 8.87 64.29 -13.89
N LEU A 14 8.94 63.03 -14.32
CA LEU A 14 10.01 62.51 -15.17
C LEU A 14 9.40 62.16 -16.52
N ALA A 15 9.67 63.00 -17.53
CA ALA A 15 9.34 62.72 -18.91
C ALA A 15 10.34 61.69 -19.47
N LEU A 16 9.92 60.43 -19.61
CA LEU A 16 10.65 59.43 -20.38
C LEU A 16 10.19 59.46 -21.83
N ALA A 17 11.12 59.71 -22.75
CA ALA A 17 10.91 59.50 -24.18
C ALA A 17 10.62 58.02 -24.45
N LEU A 18 9.44 57.72 -24.98
CA LEU A 18 9.08 56.40 -25.51
C LEU A 18 9.83 56.17 -26.82
N ALA A 19 10.96 55.47 -26.76
CA ALA A 19 11.48 54.77 -27.93
C ALA A 19 10.54 53.58 -28.24
N PRO A 20 10.21 53.31 -29.51
CA PRO A 20 9.43 52.12 -29.86
C PRO A 20 10.24 50.87 -29.48
N LEU A 21 9.70 50.07 -28.57
CA LEU A 21 10.25 48.76 -28.24
C LEU A 21 10.32 47.91 -29.52
N PRO A 22 11.36 47.09 -29.71
CA PRO A 22 11.36 46.10 -30.78
C PRO A 22 10.13 45.22 -30.58
N VAL A 23 9.24 45.22 -31.58
CA VAL A 23 8.15 44.26 -31.68
C VAL A 23 8.83 42.90 -31.80
N HIS A 24 8.91 42.16 -30.70
CA HIS A 24 9.23 40.74 -30.78
C HIS A 24 8.16 40.12 -31.69
N PRO A 25 8.55 39.35 -32.71
CA PRO A 25 7.58 38.57 -33.46
C PRO A 25 6.80 37.72 -32.44
N ALA A 26 5.47 37.71 -32.55
CA ALA A 26 4.65 36.79 -31.81
C ALA A 26 5.27 35.38 -31.94
N PRO A 27 5.32 34.57 -30.86
CA PRO A 27 5.76 33.19 -30.99
C PRO A 27 4.95 32.57 -32.13
N ALA A 28 5.65 32.03 -33.13
CA ALA A 28 5.00 31.36 -34.24
C ALA A 28 4.02 30.34 -33.66
N GLU A 29 2.73 30.46 -34.02
CA GLU A 29 1.77 29.40 -33.74
C GLU A 29 2.33 28.11 -34.32
N PRO A 30 2.24 26.97 -33.60
CA PRO A 30 2.74 25.70 -34.12
C PRO A 30 2.01 25.37 -35.42
N GLU A 31 2.74 25.59 -36.52
CA GLU A 31 2.34 25.26 -37.88
C GLU A 31 2.19 23.74 -37.95
N HIS A 32 0.94 23.24 -38.03
CA HIS A 32 0.46 21.84 -37.93
C HIS A 32 -0.17 21.39 -36.60
N ALA A 33 -1.03 22.21 -35.96
CA ALA A 33 -2.05 21.64 -35.08
C ALA A 33 -3.14 20.95 -35.93
N ALA A 34 -3.28 19.63 -35.82
CA ALA A 34 -4.34 18.88 -36.51
C ALA A 34 -5.74 19.42 -36.14
N ALA A 35 -6.69 19.36 -37.08
CA ALA A 35 -8.05 19.84 -36.85
C ALA A 35 -8.68 19.14 -35.61
N PRO A 36 -9.58 19.79 -34.86
CA PRO A 36 -10.22 19.20 -33.67
C PRO A 36 -10.81 17.80 -33.92
N ALA A 37 -11.44 17.57 -35.08
CA ALA A 37 -12.00 16.28 -35.47
C ALA A 37 -10.92 15.20 -35.66
N ASP A 38 -9.77 15.55 -36.25
CA ASP A 38 -8.65 14.63 -36.45
C ASP A 38 -7.98 14.27 -35.12
N ARG A 39 -7.86 15.24 -34.20
CA ARG A 39 -7.34 15.00 -32.84
C ARG A 39 -8.24 14.06 -32.05
N LYS A 40 -9.56 14.29 -32.09
CA LYS A 40 -10.55 13.39 -31.47
C LYS A 40 -10.43 11.97 -32.04
N ARG A 41 -10.37 11.84 -33.38
CA ARG A 41 -10.25 10.54 -34.05
C ARG A 41 -8.95 9.80 -33.69
N ALA A 42 -7.83 10.51 -33.63
CA ALA A 42 -6.55 9.92 -33.23
C ALA A 42 -6.57 9.41 -31.78
N LEU A 43 -7.14 10.20 -30.86
CA LEU A 43 -7.30 9.78 -29.46
C LEU A 43 -8.23 8.58 -29.33
N ASP A 44 -9.37 8.60 -30.03
CA ASP A 44 -10.34 7.51 -30.07
C ASP A 44 -9.68 6.19 -30.52
N GLN A 45 -8.94 6.23 -31.63
CA GLN A 45 -8.19 5.08 -32.15
C GLN A 45 -7.12 4.57 -31.18
N ALA A 46 -6.38 5.47 -30.53
CA ALA A 46 -5.35 5.09 -29.57
C ALA A 46 -5.94 4.38 -28.35
N ILE A 47 -7.07 4.89 -27.82
CA ILE A 47 -7.76 4.25 -26.69
C ILE A 47 -8.33 2.89 -27.11
N ASP A 48 -8.99 2.81 -28.27
CA ASP A 48 -9.53 1.53 -28.77
C ASP A 48 -8.45 0.47 -28.96
N GLU A 49 -7.27 0.84 -29.47
CA GLU A 49 -6.14 -0.07 -29.61
C GLU A 49 -5.66 -0.60 -28.26
N ILE A 50 -5.58 0.26 -27.23
CA ILE A 50 -5.19 -0.14 -25.87
C ILE A 50 -6.23 -1.09 -25.28
N VAL A 51 -7.52 -0.75 -25.38
CA VAL A 51 -8.60 -1.53 -24.76
C VAL A 51 -8.85 -2.86 -25.51
N ALA A 52 -8.48 -2.96 -26.79
CA ALA A 52 -8.53 -4.21 -27.55
C ALA A 52 -7.48 -5.25 -27.11
N ARG A 53 -6.48 -4.86 -26.29
CA ARG A 53 -5.42 -5.76 -25.81
C ARG A 53 -5.80 -6.42 -24.47
N THR A 54 -5.28 -7.63 -24.23
CA THR A 54 -5.31 -8.27 -22.91
C THR A 54 -4.44 -7.46 -21.94
N PRO A 55 -4.88 -7.18 -20.70
CA PRO A 55 -6.05 -7.78 -20.02
C PRO A 55 -7.39 -7.06 -20.25
N LEU A 56 -7.41 -5.83 -20.78
CA LEU A 56 -8.65 -5.04 -20.91
C LEU A 56 -9.71 -5.69 -21.83
N ARG A 57 -9.29 -6.39 -22.89
CA ARG A 57 -10.20 -7.13 -23.77
C ARG A 57 -11.05 -8.17 -23.04
N ALA A 58 -10.52 -8.75 -21.96
CA ALA A 58 -11.16 -9.80 -21.17
C ALA A 58 -11.79 -9.27 -19.89
N ALA A 59 -11.84 -7.93 -19.71
CA ALA A 59 -12.36 -7.27 -18.54
C ALA A 59 -13.65 -6.50 -18.89
N ARG A 60 -14.42 -6.12 -17.87
CA ARG A 60 -15.48 -5.12 -18.01
C ARG A 60 -14.88 -3.74 -17.80
N ALA A 61 -15.00 -2.86 -18.79
CA ALA A 61 -14.42 -1.53 -18.76
C ALA A 61 -15.47 -0.44 -19.05
N SER A 62 -15.68 0.47 -18.09
CA SER A 62 -16.47 1.69 -18.28
C SER A 62 -15.50 2.87 -18.39
N ILE A 63 -15.53 3.58 -19.52
CA ILE A 63 -14.59 4.66 -19.84
C ILE A 63 -15.36 5.87 -20.37
N VAL A 64 -15.07 7.05 -19.83
CA VAL A 64 -15.54 8.33 -20.36
C VAL A 64 -14.39 9.33 -20.35
N VAL A 65 -14.23 10.06 -21.46
CA VAL A 65 -13.32 11.21 -21.59
C VAL A 65 -14.13 12.36 -22.15
N ALA A 66 -14.07 13.52 -21.51
CA ALA A 66 -14.77 14.72 -21.95
C ALA A 66 -13.88 15.96 -21.87
N SER A 67 -14.10 16.91 -22.77
CA SER A 67 -13.49 18.22 -22.73
C SER A 67 -14.13 19.05 -21.62
N LEU A 68 -13.32 19.66 -20.75
CA LEU A 68 -13.77 20.69 -19.81
C LEU A 68 -14.01 22.03 -20.50
N ASP A 69 -13.40 22.24 -21.66
CA ASP A 69 -13.46 23.50 -22.40
C ASP A 69 -14.74 23.59 -23.25
N SER A 70 -15.04 22.55 -24.05
CA SER A 70 -16.26 22.51 -24.88
C SER A 70 -17.43 21.77 -24.22
N GLY A 71 -17.15 20.92 -23.24
CA GLY A 71 -18.14 20.02 -22.64
C GLY A 71 -18.43 18.76 -23.46
N GLU A 72 -17.85 18.61 -24.65
CA GLU A 72 -18.02 17.47 -25.56
C GLU A 72 -17.45 16.17 -24.96
N VAL A 73 -18.13 15.04 -25.19
CA VAL A 73 -17.59 13.71 -24.89
C VAL A 73 -16.69 13.26 -26.04
N LEU A 74 -15.40 13.14 -25.76
CA LEU A 74 -14.38 12.80 -26.76
C LEU A 74 -14.29 11.30 -26.99
N TYR A 75 -14.45 10.50 -25.92
CA TYR A 75 -14.44 9.04 -25.93
C TYR A 75 -15.46 8.49 -24.92
N ALA A 76 -16.14 7.41 -25.27
CA ALA A 76 -17.01 6.69 -24.35
C ALA A 76 -17.06 5.20 -24.70
N ARG A 77 -16.92 4.35 -23.67
CA ARG A 77 -17.11 2.90 -23.75
C ARG A 77 -17.87 2.44 -22.52
N ASP A 78 -18.99 1.74 -22.73
CA ASP A 78 -19.92 1.30 -21.68
C ASP A 78 -20.11 2.35 -20.56
N PRO A 79 -20.42 3.61 -20.91
CA PRO A 79 -20.30 4.76 -20.00
C PRO A 79 -21.24 4.69 -18.80
N ASP A 80 -22.31 3.90 -18.91
CA ASP A 80 -23.37 3.74 -17.92
C ASP A 80 -23.28 2.39 -17.17
N ALA A 81 -22.26 1.57 -17.45
CA ALA A 81 -22.04 0.33 -16.74
C ALA A 81 -21.70 0.60 -15.27
N LEU A 82 -22.52 0.07 -14.37
CA LEU A 82 -22.29 0.12 -12.92
C LEU A 82 -21.22 -0.89 -12.52
N LEU A 83 -20.05 -0.38 -12.15
CA LEU A 83 -18.85 -1.13 -11.79
C LEU A 83 -18.41 -0.79 -10.36
N ASN A 84 -17.69 -1.70 -9.72
CA ASN A 84 -16.99 -1.42 -8.47
C ASN A 84 -15.88 -0.37 -8.75
N PRO A 85 -15.92 0.82 -8.13
CA PRO A 85 -14.95 1.88 -8.40
C PRO A 85 -13.66 1.73 -7.59
N ALA A 86 -13.59 0.78 -6.66
CA ALA A 86 -12.59 0.75 -5.59
C ALA A 86 -12.46 2.14 -4.94
N SER A 87 -11.23 2.58 -4.66
CA SER A 87 -10.97 3.88 -4.01
C SER A 87 -11.41 5.13 -4.79
N ASN A 88 -11.93 5.03 -6.02
CA ASN A 88 -12.56 6.18 -6.68
C ASN A 88 -13.87 6.61 -6.02
N VAL A 89 -14.47 5.78 -5.15
CA VAL A 89 -15.57 6.21 -4.25
C VAL A 89 -15.16 7.42 -3.40
N LYS A 90 -13.88 7.52 -3.02
CA LYS A 90 -13.35 8.65 -2.24
C LYS A 90 -13.53 9.99 -2.96
N LEU A 91 -13.56 10.02 -4.30
CA LEU A 91 -13.87 11.25 -5.04
C LEU A 91 -15.25 11.81 -4.64
N PHE A 92 -16.25 10.94 -4.47
CA PHE A 92 -17.61 11.30 -4.08
C PHE A 92 -17.64 11.77 -2.62
N THR A 93 -16.95 11.05 -1.72
CA THR A 93 -16.85 11.42 -0.31
C THR A 93 -16.10 12.74 -0.10
N SER A 94 -14.94 12.93 -0.74
CA SER A 94 -14.13 14.16 -0.69
C SER A 94 -14.91 15.36 -1.23
N ALA A 95 -15.56 15.20 -2.40
CA ALA A 95 -16.35 16.26 -3.00
C ALA A 95 -17.53 16.68 -2.11
N ALA A 96 -18.28 15.71 -1.58
CA ALA A 96 -19.39 15.98 -0.66
C ALA A 96 -18.90 16.62 0.64
N ALA A 97 -17.79 16.16 1.22
CA ALA A 97 -17.20 16.72 2.43
C ALA A 97 -16.84 18.20 2.22
N LEU A 98 -16.07 18.52 1.17
CA LEU A 98 -15.71 19.89 0.84
C LEU A 98 -16.93 20.76 0.55
N ALA A 99 -17.90 20.26 -0.22
CA ALA A 99 -19.09 21.02 -0.60
C ALA A 99 -20.03 21.31 0.57
N ARG A 100 -20.12 20.40 1.55
CA ARG A 100 -21.07 20.49 2.66
C ARG A 100 -20.49 21.13 3.91
N LEU A 101 -19.21 20.90 4.19
CA LEU A 101 -18.54 21.40 5.40
C LEU A 101 -17.68 22.64 5.12
N GLY A 102 -17.17 22.79 3.90
CA GLY A 102 -16.23 23.84 3.50
C GLY A 102 -14.76 23.41 3.69
N PRO A 103 -13.84 23.83 2.80
CA PRO A 103 -12.42 23.49 2.92
C PRO A 103 -11.77 24.01 4.22
N GLU A 104 -12.34 25.04 4.84
CA GLU A 104 -11.93 25.64 6.11
C GLU A 104 -12.39 24.89 7.36
N TYR A 105 -13.30 23.92 7.23
CA TYR A 105 -13.82 23.15 8.36
C TYR A 105 -12.68 22.51 9.15
N ARG A 106 -12.82 22.51 10.47
CA ARG A 106 -11.89 21.85 11.40
C ARG A 106 -12.66 20.96 12.34
N PHE A 107 -12.06 19.82 12.65
CA PHE A 107 -12.54 18.88 13.63
C PHE A 107 -12.07 19.33 15.01
N ASP A 108 -13.01 19.38 15.96
CA ASP A 108 -12.72 19.74 17.34
C ASP A 108 -12.46 18.49 18.20
N THR A 109 -11.47 18.60 19.07
CA THR A 109 -11.28 17.73 20.24
C THR A 109 -11.36 18.59 21.49
N GLU A 110 -12.39 18.38 22.30
CA GLU A 110 -12.72 19.21 23.45
C GLU A 110 -12.25 18.54 24.74
N VAL A 111 -11.67 19.32 25.65
CA VAL A 111 -11.28 18.82 26.98
C VAL A 111 -12.11 19.52 28.04
N TYR A 112 -12.76 18.73 28.89
CA TYR A 112 -13.59 19.22 29.99
C TYR A 112 -13.05 18.74 31.34
N ALA A 113 -13.41 19.45 32.40
CA ALA A 113 -13.22 19.00 33.78
C ALA A 113 -14.50 19.22 34.60
N ASP A 114 -14.55 18.62 35.80
CA ASP A 114 -15.65 18.79 36.74
C ASP A 114 -15.76 20.21 37.33
N GLY A 115 -14.73 21.03 37.12
CA GLY A 115 -14.65 22.43 37.51
C GLY A 115 -13.33 23.06 37.10
N ALA A 116 -13.10 24.31 37.49
CA ALA A 116 -11.79 24.93 37.32
C ALA A 116 -10.76 24.24 38.23
N PRO A 117 -9.49 24.05 37.80
CA PRO A 117 -8.47 23.43 38.64
C PRO A 117 -8.28 24.20 39.95
N SER A 118 -8.47 23.53 41.10
CA SER A 118 -8.29 24.12 42.43
C SER A 118 -7.00 23.61 43.05
N GLY A 119 -6.04 24.50 43.33
CA GLY A 119 -4.67 24.10 43.69
C GLY A 119 -3.99 23.24 42.62
N GLY A 120 -4.47 23.32 41.37
CA GLY A 120 -4.06 22.49 40.24
C GLY A 120 -4.66 21.07 40.21
N ALA A 121 -5.68 20.78 41.03
CA ALA A 121 -6.37 19.50 41.00
C ALA A 121 -7.77 19.60 40.37
N VAL A 122 -8.15 18.56 39.61
CA VAL A 122 -9.52 18.28 39.14
C VAL A 122 -9.94 16.89 39.61
N LYS A 123 -11.24 16.62 39.77
CA LYS A 123 -11.72 15.27 40.13
C LYS A 123 -11.84 14.38 38.91
N ALA A 124 -12.22 14.91 37.76
CA ALA A 124 -12.32 14.15 36.53
C ALA A 124 -11.95 15.04 35.34
N LEU A 125 -11.37 14.40 34.31
CA LEU A 125 -11.05 15.03 33.05
C LEU A 125 -11.74 14.25 31.94
N TRP A 126 -12.51 14.91 31.09
CA TRP A 126 -13.09 14.30 29.90
C TRP A 126 -12.37 14.81 28.66
N VAL A 127 -12.19 13.94 27.69
CA VAL A 127 -11.81 14.32 26.32
C VAL A 127 -12.90 13.84 25.39
N LYS A 128 -13.46 14.75 24.62
CA LYS A 128 -14.53 14.50 23.67
C LYS A 128 -14.03 14.72 22.27
N GLY A 129 -14.05 13.68 21.45
CA GLY A 129 -13.63 13.77 20.06
C GLY A 129 -14.83 13.99 19.15
N LYS A 130 -14.66 14.86 18.14
CA LYS A 130 -15.64 15.05 17.07
C LYS A 130 -15.13 14.55 15.72
N GLY A 131 -14.44 13.40 15.73
CA GLY A 131 -14.09 12.68 14.51
C GLY A 131 -12.81 13.13 13.79
N ASP A 132 -11.93 13.91 14.44
CA ASP A 132 -10.65 14.35 13.85
C ASP A 132 -9.84 13.14 13.33
N PRO A 133 -9.67 13.00 11.99
CA PRO A 133 -8.95 11.87 11.42
C PRO A 133 -7.43 12.10 11.37
N THR A 134 -6.96 13.24 11.84
CA THR A 134 -5.57 13.72 11.72
C THR A 134 -4.91 13.93 13.08
N PHE A 135 -5.52 13.43 14.15
CA PHE A 135 -4.95 13.49 15.48
C PHE A 135 -3.81 12.46 15.58
N VAL A 136 -2.58 12.97 15.68
CA VAL A 136 -1.35 12.18 15.78
C VAL A 136 -0.66 12.40 17.13
N THR A 137 0.34 11.59 17.44
CA THR A 137 1.04 11.57 18.73
C THR A 137 1.64 12.94 19.09
N GLU A 138 2.16 13.67 18.12
CA GLU A 138 2.72 15.01 18.29
C GLU A 138 1.64 16.01 18.73
N ARG A 139 0.44 15.92 18.15
CA ARG A 139 -0.72 16.73 18.56
C ARG A 139 -1.25 16.31 19.92
N LEU A 140 -1.18 15.03 20.27
CA LEU A 140 -1.54 14.53 21.59
C LEU A 140 -0.57 15.01 22.68
N TRP A 141 0.72 15.07 22.35
CA TRP A 141 1.74 15.66 23.21
C TRP A 141 1.54 17.16 23.42
N ALA A 142 1.13 17.88 22.38
CA ALA A 142 0.74 19.29 22.48
C ALA A 142 -0.51 19.45 23.38
N LEU A 143 -1.54 18.62 23.17
CA LEU A 143 -2.76 18.61 23.98
C LEU A 143 -2.46 18.39 25.47
N ALA A 144 -1.61 17.41 25.79
CA ALA A 144 -1.17 17.15 27.17
C ALA A 144 -0.46 18.35 27.79
N GLY A 145 0.38 19.04 26.99
CA GLY A 145 1.02 20.29 27.39
C GLY A 145 0.01 21.41 27.65
N ASP A 146 -0.99 21.58 26.78
CA ASP A 146 -2.02 22.61 26.93
C ASP A 146 -2.89 22.37 28.16
N ILE A 147 -3.23 21.12 28.46
CA ILE A 147 -3.92 20.72 29.69
C ILE A 147 -3.10 21.15 30.91
N ALA A 148 -1.79 20.88 30.92
CA ALA A 148 -0.90 21.29 32.00
C ALA A 148 -0.82 22.83 32.13
N HIS A 149 -0.72 23.56 31.02
CA HIS A 149 -0.72 25.02 31.00
C HIS A 149 -2.04 25.65 31.47
N ARG A 150 -3.16 24.91 31.41
CA ARG A 150 -4.43 25.34 32.03
C ARG A 150 -4.47 25.14 33.54
N GLY A 151 -3.35 24.73 34.13
CA GLY A 151 -3.15 24.62 35.57
C GLY A 151 -3.48 23.23 36.11
N VAL A 152 -3.84 22.26 35.27
CA VAL A 152 -4.08 20.88 35.72
C VAL A 152 -2.74 20.22 36.03
N LYS A 153 -2.53 19.86 37.30
CA LYS A 153 -1.37 19.12 37.81
C LYS A 153 -1.74 17.73 38.31
N VAL A 154 -2.98 17.55 38.76
CA VAL A 154 -3.48 16.26 39.25
C VAL A 154 -4.93 16.04 38.80
N VAL A 155 -5.21 14.88 38.20
CA VAL A 155 -6.56 14.35 38.01
C VAL A 155 -6.79 13.30 39.09
N ARG A 156 -7.61 13.62 40.10
CA ARG A 156 -7.83 12.80 41.30
C ARG A 156 -8.69 11.56 41.05
N GLY A 157 -9.52 11.60 40.02
CA GLY A 157 -10.32 10.48 39.55
C GLY A 157 -9.90 10.09 38.15
N ASP A 158 -10.88 9.78 37.31
CA ASP A 158 -10.65 9.14 36.03
C ASP A 158 -10.39 10.13 34.89
N LEU A 159 -9.68 9.62 33.88
CA LEU A 159 -9.64 10.21 32.55
C LEU A 159 -10.73 9.55 31.71
N LEU A 160 -11.67 10.35 31.23
CA LEU A 160 -12.88 9.89 30.58
C LEU A 160 -12.83 10.23 29.10
N VAL A 161 -13.11 9.25 28.24
CA VAL A 161 -13.20 9.45 26.80
C VAL A 161 -14.67 9.44 26.37
N ASP A 162 -15.09 10.51 25.69
CA ASP A 162 -16.42 10.69 25.11
C ASP A 162 -16.31 10.56 23.58
N ASP A 163 -16.82 9.44 23.07
CA ASP A 163 -16.86 9.10 21.65
C ASP A 163 -18.28 9.18 21.06
N ALA A 164 -19.24 9.82 21.75
CA ALA A 164 -20.65 9.83 21.38
C ALA A 164 -20.98 10.69 20.14
N PHE A 165 -19.98 11.36 19.55
CA PHE A 165 -20.15 12.04 18.26
C PHE A 165 -20.48 11.06 17.13
N PHE A 166 -19.94 9.83 17.21
CA PHE A 166 -20.30 8.72 16.33
C PHE A 166 -21.04 7.62 17.09
N ASP A 167 -21.73 6.74 16.36
CA ASP A 167 -22.34 5.55 16.95
C ASP A 167 -21.26 4.58 17.49
N GLY A 168 -21.68 3.46 18.09
CA GLY A 168 -20.77 2.40 18.57
C GLY A 168 -20.21 1.47 17.49
N GLN A 169 -20.62 1.62 16.22
CA GLN A 169 -20.18 0.75 15.13
C GLN A 169 -18.80 1.22 14.64
N ARG A 170 -17.77 0.39 14.76
CA ARG A 170 -16.38 0.77 14.45
C ARG A 170 -15.91 0.29 13.07
N GLU A 171 -16.58 -0.70 12.49
CA GLU A 171 -16.29 -1.24 11.15
C GLU A 171 -17.55 -1.12 10.28
N GLY A 172 -17.37 -0.60 9.06
CA GLY A 172 -18.45 -0.24 8.14
C GLY A 172 -18.78 -1.34 7.14
N PRO A 173 -19.80 -1.14 6.29
CA PRO A 173 -20.13 -2.10 5.22
C PRO A 173 -18.91 -2.45 4.36
N GLY A 174 -18.69 -3.76 4.14
CA GLY A 174 -17.58 -4.30 3.36
C GLY A 174 -16.38 -4.74 4.19
N TYR A 175 -16.19 -4.24 5.42
CA TYR A 175 -15.07 -4.66 6.28
C TYR A 175 -15.11 -6.15 6.64
N ASP A 176 -16.31 -6.73 6.72
CA ASP A 176 -16.57 -8.13 7.03
C ASP A 176 -16.11 -9.11 5.94
N GLN A 177 -15.84 -8.62 4.73
CA GLN A 177 -15.36 -9.42 3.59
C GLN A 177 -13.88 -9.80 3.71
N GLU A 178 -13.14 -9.15 4.61
CA GLU A 178 -11.73 -9.42 4.85
C GLU A 178 -11.45 -9.63 6.34
N ARG A 179 -10.57 -10.59 6.65
CA ARG A 179 -10.14 -10.85 8.02
C ARG A 179 -8.66 -10.49 8.15
N GLY A 180 -8.32 -9.78 9.21
CA GLY A 180 -6.94 -9.42 9.49
C GLY A 180 -6.81 -8.22 10.41
N ASP A 181 -5.57 -7.82 10.61
CA ASP A 181 -5.17 -6.71 11.49
C ASP A 181 -4.34 -5.64 10.76
N ARG A 182 -4.42 -5.63 9.42
CA ARG A 182 -3.76 -4.65 8.56
C ARG A 182 -4.27 -3.23 8.83
N SER A 183 -3.40 -2.26 8.60
CA SER A 183 -3.67 -0.84 8.82
C SER A 183 -4.84 -0.29 8.00
N TYR A 184 -5.05 -0.77 6.77
CA TYR A 184 -6.17 -0.30 5.93
C TYR A 184 -7.55 -0.82 6.39
N LEU A 185 -7.57 -1.76 7.35
CA LEU A 185 -8.76 -2.23 8.08
C LEU A 185 -8.93 -1.51 9.43
N ALA A 186 -8.23 -0.39 9.65
CA ALA A 186 -8.36 0.39 10.87
C ALA A 186 -9.83 0.80 11.13
N PRO A 187 -10.37 0.52 12.33
CA PRO A 187 -11.71 0.93 12.70
C PRO A 187 -11.84 2.45 12.82
N VAL A 188 -13.04 2.99 12.59
CA VAL A 188 -13.34 4.41 12.78
C VAL A 188 -13.66 4.75 14.23
N GLY A 189 -13.49 5.99 14.64
CA GLY A 189 -13.75 6.43 16.01
C GLY A 189 -13.83 7.94 16.14
N ALA A 190 -14.75 8.43 16.98
CA ALA A 190 -14.89 9.85 17.25
C ALA A 190 -13.64 10.43 17.96
N LEU A 191 -12.96 9.60 18.76
CA LEU A 191 -11.60 9.80 19.24
C LEU A 191 -10.68 8.78 18.56
N SER A 192 -9.77 9.29 17.76
CA SER A 192 -8.83 8.49 16.98
C SER A 192 -7.41 9.01 17.18
N LEU A 193 -6.42 8.13 17.10
CA LEU A 193 -5.00 8.49 17.23
C LEU A 193 -4.19 7.75 16.18
N ASN A 194 -3.31 8.45 15.47
CA ASN A 194 -2.43 7.90 14.43
C ASN A 194 -3.20 7.03 13.42
N PHE A 195 -4.34 7.52 12.91
CA PHE A 195 -5.20 6.77 11.98
C PHE A 195 -5.70 5.42 12.53
N ASN A 196 -5.74 5.28 13.86
CA ASN A 196 -6.09 4.05 14.58
C ASN A 196 -5.18 2.87 14.23
N VAL A 197 -3.89 3.15 14.06
CA VAL A 197 -2.84 2.16 13.91
C VAL A 197 -1.72 2.42 14.90
N VAL A 198 -1.02 1.34 15.28
CA VAL A 198 0.22 1.40 16.07
C VAL A 198 1.40 0.95 15.21
N ALA A 199 2.52 1.65 15.33
CA ALA A 199 3.78 1.23 14.74
C ALA A 199 4.49 0.24 15.67
N ILE A 200 5.04 -0.83 15.09
CA ILE A 200 5.73 -1.92 15.77
C ILE A 200 7.14 -1.96 15.21
N HIS A 201 8.10 -1.45 15.98
CA HIS A 201 9.53 -1.47 15.66
C HIS A 201 10.11 -2.79 16.12
N VAL A 202 10.76 -3.52 15.21
CA VAL A 202 11.32 -4.85 15.45
C VAL A 202 12.80 -4.85 15.06
N ALA A 203 13.67 -5.10 16.03
CA ALA A 203 15.13 -5.02 15.85
C ALA A 203 15.83 -6.31 16.33
N PRO A 204 16.92 -6.75 15.70
CA PRO A 204 17.71 -7.87 16.21
C PRO A 204 18.36 -7.54 17.57
N GLY A 205 18.63 -8.59 18.34
CA GLY A 205 19.55 -8.56 19.47
C GLY A 205 21.00 -8.46 19.00
N ALA A 206 21.94 -8.39 19.95
CA ALA A 206 23.34 -8.15 19.64
C ALA A 206 24.01 -9.33 18.92
N ARG A 207 23.63 -10.57 19.25
CA ARG A 207 24.24 -11.80 18.74
C ARG A 207 23.18 -12.84 18.39
N ALA A 208 23.55 -13.78 17.52
CA ALA A 208 22.71 -14.94 17.24
C ALA A 208 22.38 -15.70 18.53
N GLY A 209 21.10 -16.00 18.75
CA GLY A 209 20.56 -16.58 19.99
C GLY A 209 19.85 -15.56 20.88
N ASP A 210 20.23 -14.28 20.82
CA ASP A 210 19.61 -13.23 21.65
C ASP A 210 18.16 -12.97 21.24
N ARG A 211 17.31 -12.55 22.19
CA ARG A 211 15.98 -12.01 21.85
C ARG A 211 16.14 -10.66 21.15
N GLY A 212 15.33 -10.43 20.12
CA GLY A 212 15.20 -9.12 19.50
C GLY A 212 14.44 -8.14 20.39
N ARG A 213 14.47 -6.87 20.00
CA ARG A 213 13.68 -5.81 20.64
C ARG A 213 12.39 -5.58 19.86
N VAL A 214 11.31 -5.32 20.60
CA VAL A 214 10.01 -4.95 20.05
C VAL A 214 9.55 -3.72 20.81
N GLU A 215 9.37 -2.62 20.09
CA GLU A 215 8.96 -1.33 20.64
C GLU A 215 7.71 -0.85 19.90
N LEU A 216 6.75 -0.31 20.65
CA LEU A 216 5.51 0.24 20.09
C LEU A 216 5.59 1.75 20.10
N GLU A 217 5.20 2.38 19.00
CA GLU A 217 5.13 3.83 18.90
C GLU A 217 3.71 4.29 18.53
N PRO A 218 3.06 5.11 19.38
CA PRO A 218 3.46 5.47 20.75
C PRO A 218 3.27 4.30 21.73
N ALA A 219 4.09 4.29 22.78
CA ALA A 219 3.88 3.42 23.94
C ALA A 219 2.55 3.72 24.63
N SER A 220 1.77 2.68 24.95
CA SER A 220 0.45 2.81 25.53
C SER A 220 0.11 1.65 26.45
N ASP A 221 -0.45 1.94 27.63
CA ASP A 221 -0.93 0.92 28.57
C ASP A 221 -2.13 0.13 28.00
N TYR A 222 -2.77 0.63 26.95
CA TYR A 222 -3.79 -0.10 26.21
C TYR A 222 -3.24 -1.38 25.56
N LEU A 223 -1.95 -1.39 25.22
CA LEU A 223 -1.30 -2.45 24.46
C LEU A 223 -0.48 -3.36 25.37
N GLU A 224 -0.47 -4.66 25.04
CA GLU A 224 0.43 -5.66 25.61
C GLU A 224 1.37 -6.18 24.50
N VAL A 225 2.67 -6.26 24.76
CA VAL A 225 3.63 -6.83 23.80
C VAL A 225 4.00 -8.25 24.22
N GLU A 226 3.78 -9.20 23.33
CA GLU A 226 4.30 -10.55 23.42
C GLU A 226 5.43 -10.73 22.41
N ASN A 227 6.66 -10.51 22.88
CA ASN A 227 7.87 -10.60 22.07
C ASN A 227 8.33 -12.06 21.95
N ARG A 228 8.11 -12.71 20.80
CA ARG A 228 8.61 -14.06 20.45
C ARG A 228 9.77 -13.99 19.45
N THR A 229 10.57 -12.93 19.51
CA THR A 229 11.67 -12.72 18.56
C THR A 229 12.93 -13.49 18.93
N ARG A 230 13.70 -13.89 17.92
CA ARG A 230 15.01 -14.51 18.04
C ARG A 230 15.97 -13.95 17.00
N THR A 231 17.17 -13.63 17.44
CA THR A 231 18.26 -13.21 16.56
C THR A 231 18.93 -14.44 15.98
N VAL A 232 19.13 -14.49 14.67
CA VAL A 232 19.84 -15.55 13.96
C VAL A 232 21.20 -15.05 13.48
N ARG A 233 22.02 -15.93 12.89
CA ARG A 233 23.30 -15.53 12.29
C ARG A 233 23.07 -14.46 11.22
N SER A 234 24.08 -13.65 10.93
CA SER A 234 23.99 -12.55 9.94
C SER A 234 23.60 -13.02 8.53
N ASN A 235 23.93 -14.26 8.18
CA ASN A 235 23.52 -14.92 6.93
C ASN A 235 22.22 -15.73 7.05
N GLY A 236 21.58 -15.72 8.23
CA GLY A 236 20.29 -16.37 8.43
C GLY A 236 19.19 -15.61 7.70
N ARG A 237 18.07 -16.30 7.43
CA ARG A 237 16.90 -15.64 6.85
C ARG A 237 16.11 -14.87 7.89
N ARG A 238 15.60 -13.73 7.45
CA ARG A 238 14.66 -12.92 8.23
C ARG A 238 13.26 -13.51 8.09
N ARG A 239 12.49 -13.48 9.18
CA ARG A 239 11.07 -13.80 9.23
C ARG A 239 10.45 -12.86 10.25
N VAL A 240 9.35 -12.18 9.95
CA VAL A 240 8.66 -11.35 10.93
C VAL A 240 7.16 -11.46 10.74
N THR A 241 6.45 -11.87 11.78
CA THR A 241 5.01 -12.08 11.77
C THR A 241 4.40 -11.33 12.93
N PRO A 242 4.11 -10.02 12.76
CA PRO A 242 3.34 -9.27 13.72
C PRO A 242 1.86 -9.64 13.59
N SER A 243 1.22 -9.94 14.70
CA SER A 243 -0.23 -10.08 14.77
C SER A 243 -0.79 -9.36 15.99
N SER A 244 -2.09 -9.09 15.98
CA SER A 244 -2.78 -8.48 17.11
C SER A 244 -4.04 -9.25 17.49
N VAL A 245 -4.31 -9.32 18.79
CA VAL A 245 -5.45 -10.06 19.36
C VAL A 245 -6.08 -9.23 20.46
N ARG A 246 -7.40 -9.10 20.42
CA ARG A 246 -8.17 -8.50 21.52
C ARG A 246 -8.22 -9.44 22.72
N LEU A 247 -7.89 -8.91 23.89
CA LEU A 247 -7.92 -9.66 25.15
C LEU A 247 -9.28 -9.54 25.85
N PRO A 248 -9.67 -10.54 26.67
CA PRO A 248 -10.87 -10.44 27.51
C PRO A 248 -10.86 -9.24 28.48
N SER A 249 -9.67 -8.74 28.83
CA SER A 249 -9.50 -7.52 29.65
C SER A 249 -9.93 -6.24 28.92
N GLY A 250 -10.20 -6.29 27.62
CA GLY A 250 -10.47 -5.13 26.78
C GLY A 250 -9.22 -4.45 26.23
N ARG A 251 -8.01 -4.91 26.60
CA ARG A 251 -6.72 -4.49 26.02
C ARG A 251 -6.45 -5.23 24.72
N GLN A 252 -5.49 -4.75 23.93
CA GLN A 252 -5.03 -5.41 22.72
C GLN A 252 -3.61 -5.93 22.89
N ARG A 253 -3.38 -7.20 22.55
CA ARG A 253 -2.04 -7.81 22.54
C ARG A 253 -1.45 -7.78 21.15
N ILE A 254 -0.23 -7.28 21.04
CA ILE A 254 0.63 -7.37 19.86
C ILE A 254 1.59 -8.55 20.06
N VAL A 255 1.47 -9.57 19.22
CA VAL A 255 2.39 -10.71 19.21
C VAL A 255 3.37 -10.50 18.06
N VAL A 256 4.67 -10.57 18.36
CA VAL A 256 5.71 -10.46 17.34
C VAL A 256 6.54 -11.74 17.37
N ASP A 257 6.28 -12.62 16.42
CA ASP A 257 7.10 -13.81 16.17
C ASP A 257 8.09 -13.48 15.04
N ALA A 258 9.39 -13.51 15.33
CA ALA A 258 10.40 -13.09 14.37
C ALA A 258 11.73 -13.85 14.48
N ARG A 259 12.36 -14.10 13.32
CA ARG A 259 13.78 -14.44 13.17
C ARG A 259 14.48 -13.26 12.51
N LEU A 260 15.49 -12.68 13.15
CA LEU A 260 16.15 -11.46 12.69
C LEU A 260 17.65 -11.70 12.54
N PRO A 261 18.26 -11.52 11.36
CA PRO A 261 19.70 -11.70 11.20
C PRO A 261 20.48 -10.69 12.04
N ALA A 262 21.52 -11.14 12.74
CA ALA A 262 22.39 -10.25 13.49
C ALA A 262 22.96 -9.15 12.58
N GLY A 263 22.82 -7.89 13.00
CA GLY A 263 23.24 -6.72 12.21
C GLY A 263 22.25 -6.29 11.13
N SER A 264 21.08 -6.92 11.00
CA SER A 264 20.02 -6.42 10.11
C SER A 264 19.44 -5.11 10.61
N ARG A 265 18.87 -4.32 9.70
CA ARG A 265 18.14 -3.10 10.03
C ARG A 265 16.86 -3.39 10.82
N ASP A 266 16.41 -2.38 11.55
CA ASP A 266 15.12 -2.37 12.23
C ASP A 266 13.99 -2.37 11.19
N GLN A 267 12.94 -3.13 11.47
CA GLN A 267 11.74 -3.24 10.64
C GLN A 267 10.58 -2.53 11.34
N VAL A 268 9.69 -1.91 10.57
CA VAL A 268 8.50 -1.24 11.11
C VAL A 268 7.24 -1.84 10.50
N PHE A 269 6.33 -2.28 11.35
CA PHE A 269 5.03 -2.80 10.93
C PHE A 269 3.90 -1.97 11.53
N TYR A 270 2.78 -1.87 10.82
CA TYR A 270 1.60 -1.19 11.31
C TYR A 270 0.45 -2.17 11.51
N ARG A 271 -0.24 -2.06 12.65
CA ARG A 271 -1.41 -2.88 12.99
C ARG A 271 -2.58 -2.04 13.46
N LYS A 272 -3.80 -2.45 13.09
CA LYS A 272 -5.03 -1.75 13.50
C LYS A 272 -5.21 -1.78 15.01
N ILE A 273 -5.79 -0.72 15.54
CA ILE A 273 -6.25 -0.64 16.92
C ILE A 273 -7.72 -1.04 16.97
N ASP A 274 -8.06 -2.01 17.80
CA ASP A 274 -9.43 -2.54 17.93
C ASP A 274 -10.39 -1.61 18.71
N ASP A 275 -9.87 -0.81 19.64
CA ASP A 275 -10.61 0.16 20.44
C ASP A 275 -9.95 1.56 20.42
N PRO A 276 -10.25 2.39 19.40
CA PRO A 276 -9.60 3.69 19.24
C PRO A 276 -9.76 4.67 20.41
N PRO A 277 -10.96 4.85 21.00
CA PRO A 277 -11.12 5.78 22.14
C PRO A 277 -10.31 5.39 23.37
N LEU A 278 -10.25 4.09 23.71
CA LEU A 278 -9.44 3.65 24.84
C LEU A 278 -7.95 3.78 24.55
N TYR A 279 -7.51 3.42 23.35
CA TYR A 279 -6.13 3.65 22.93
C TYR A 279 -5.72 5.13 23.03
N PHE A 280 -6.58 6.04 22.56
CA PHE A 280 -6.39 7.48 22.71
C PHE A 280 -6.24 7.88 24.19
N GLY A 281 -7.18 7.45 25.03
CA GLY A 281 -7.21 7.80 26.45
C GLY A 281 -6.00 7.28 27.24
N HIS A 282 -5.61 6.03 27.04
CA HIS A 282 -4.42 5.44 27.68
C HIS A 282 -3.14 6.12 27.24
N THR A 283 -3.02 6.44 25.95
CA THR A 283 -1.86 7.16 25.44
C THR A 283 -1.81 8.59 25.98
N LEU A 284 -2.96 9.29 26.03
CA LEU A 284 -3.04 10.62 26.65
C LEU A 284 -2.66 10.59 28.13
N LYS A 285 -3.15 9.61 28.89
CA LYS A 285 -2.77 9.43 30.30
C LYS A 285 -1.24 9.34 30.44
N ARG A 286 -0.60 8.53 29.61
CA ARG A 286 0.87 8.37 29.61
C ARG A 286 1.58 9.70 29.29
N LEU A 287 1.11 10.43 28.29
CA LEU A 287 1.73 11.71 27.90
C LEU A 287 1.49 12.82 28.94
N LEU A 288 0.34 12.82 29.62
CA LEU A 288 0.06 13.70 30.76
C LEU A 288 1.05 13.45 31.91
N GLU A 289 1.30 12.19 32.26
CA GLU A 289 2.25 11.82 33.29
C GLU A 289 3.68 12.26 32.94
N LEU A 290 4.09 12.08 31.68
CA LEU A 290 5.38 12.59 31.19
C LEU A 290 5.48 14.13 31.22
N ARG A 291 4.36 14.83 31.14
CA ARG A 291 4.25 16.30 31.31
C ARG A 291 4.12 16.72 32.79
N GLY A 292 4.23 15.79 33.73
CA GLY A 292 4.12 16.07 35.16
C GLY A 292 2.68 16.22 35.68
N VAL A 293 1.67 15.85 34.88
CA VAL A 293 0.27 15.79 35.30
C VAL A 293 -0.06 14.38 35.78
N ARG A 294 -0.29 14.22 37.08
CA ARG A 294 -0.57 12.91 37.67
C ARG A 294 -2.05 12.53 37.52
N VAL A 295 -2.33 11.35 36.97
CA VAL A 295 -3.70 10.81 36.85
C VAL A 295 -3.84 9.60 37.79
N THR A 296 -4.64 9.71 38.85
CA THR A 296 -4.75 8.65 39.86
C THR A 296 -5.82 7.61 39.56
N GLY A 297 -6.81 7.94 38.72
CA GLY A 297 -7.83 6.99 38.28
C GLY A 297 -7.47 6.19 37.04
N GLN A 298 -8.50 5.60 36.45
CA GLN A 298 -8.43 4.77 35.25
C GLN A 298 -8.89 5.54 34.02
N VAL A 299 -8.58 5.00 32.85
CA VAL A 299 -9.17 5.46 31.59
C VAL A 299 -10.49 4.73 31.39
N ARG A 300 -11.59 5.45 31.19
CA ARG A 300 -12.92 4.86 30.98
C ARG A 300 -13.73 5.65 29.95
N ARG A 301 -14.75 5.02 29.39
CA ARG A 301 -15.74 5.72 28.56
C ARG A 301 -16.79 6.38 29.44
N ALA A 302 -17.09 7.65 29.17
CA ALA A 302 -18.28 8.30 29.70
C ALA A 302 -18.60 9.55 28.88
N PRO A 303 -19.88 9.86 28.63
CA PRO A 303 -20.26 11.12 28.01
C PRO A 303 -19.89 12.30 28.93
N VAL A 304 -19.59 13.44 28.32
CA VAL A 304 -19.41 14.71 29.04
C VAL A 304 -20.75 15.11 29.67
N PRO A 305 -20.83 15.29 31.00
CA PRO A 305 -22.07 15.72 31.64
C PRO A 305 -22.33 17.21 31.36
N PRO A 306 -23.61 17.67 31.33
CA PRO A 306 -23.94 19.08 31.11
C PRO A 306 -23.31 20.06 32.10
N SER A 307 -22.96 19.59 33.30
CA SER A 307 -22.30 20.39 34.35
C SER A 307 -20.78 20.51 34.18
N ALA A 308 -20.16 19.75 33.27
CA ALA A 308 -18.72 19.80 33.05
C ALA A 308 -18.33 21.14 32.40
N ARG A 309 -17.17 21.65 32.82
CA ARG A 309 -16.60 22.90 32.32
C ARG A 309 -15.62 22.62 31.19
N LEU A 310 -15.81 23.26 30.04
CA LEU A 310 -14.84 23.26 28.95
C LEU A 310 -13.55 23.96 29.40
N LEU A 311 -12.41 23.29 29.26
CA LEU A 311 -11.10 23.84 29.56
C LEU A 311 -10.41 24.37 28.31
N LEU A 312 -10.45 23.62 27.20
CA LEU A 312 -9.85 23.98 25.93
C LEU A 312 -10.44 23.16 24.77
N VAL A 313 -10.21 23.64 23.55
CA VAL A 313 -10.53 22.95 22.30
C VAL A 313 -9.26 22.87 21.46
N ALA A 314 -8.91 21.67 21.01
CA ALA A 314 -7.84 21.44 20.04
C ALA A 314 -8.46 21.20 18.66
N GLN A 315 -8.05 21.99 17.67
CA GLN A 315 -8.58 21.93 16.31
C GLN A 315 -7.62 21.19 15.38
N SER A 316 -8.17 20.45 14.42
CA SER A 316 -7.44 19.81 13.32
C SER A 316 -6.82 20.83 12.36
N GLU A 317 -6.05 20.32 11.40
CA GLU A 317 -5.84 21.05 10.15
C GLU A 317 -7.17 21.27 9.39
N ALA A 318 -7.19 22.21 8.44
CA ALA A 318 -8.39 22.50 7.67
C ALA A 318 -8.76 21.31 6.76
N LEU A 319 -10.05 21.12 6.48
CA LEU A 319 -10.57 20.00 5.70
C LEU A 319 -9.90 19.85 4.33
N GLY A 320 -9.50 20.94 3.66
CA GLY A 320 -8.72 20.88 2.42
C GLY A 320 -7.43 20.05 2.56
N GLU A 321 -6.69 20.22 3.67
CA GLU A 321 -5.47 19.43 3.94
C GLU A 321 -5.80 17.98 4.33
N VAL A 322 -6.89 17.77 5.07
CA VAL A 322 -7.37 16.42 5.42
C VAL A 322 -7.71 15.63 4.14
N VAL A 323 -8.44 16.25 3.22
CA VAL A 323 -8.82 15.67 1.92
C VAL A 323 -7.58 15.46 1.05
N ARG A 324 -6.61 16.38 1.07
CA ARG A 324 -5.33 16.16 0.39
C ARG A 324 -4.61 14.93 0.92
N LYS A 325 -4.52 14.74 2.23
CA LYS A 325 -3.93 13.53 2.82
C LYS A 325 -4.71 12.27 2.45
N LEU A 326 -6.04 12.33 2.50
CA LEU A 326 -6.94 11.25 2.06
C LEU A 326 -6.65 10.80 0.63
N ASP A 327 -6.67 11.73 -0.33
CA ASP A 327 -6.65 11.37 -1.74
C ASP A 327 -5.24 11.04 -2.24
N LYS A 328 -4.19 11.69 -1.70
CA LYS A 328 -2.79 11.38 -2.01
C LYS A 328 -2.37 9.98 -1.58
N THR A 329 -2.76 9.56 -0.37
CA THR A 329 -2.37 8.24 0.18
C THR A 329 -3.51 7.22 0.12
N SER A 330 -4.66 7.58 -0.45
CA SER A 330 -5.84 6.72 -0.54
C SER A 330 -6.32 6.13 0.80
N ASN A 331 -6.29 6.93 1.87
CA ASN A 331 -6.51 6.42 3.23
C ASN A 331 -7.99 6.03 3.50
N ASN A 332 -8.27 4.74 3.72
CA ASN A 332 -9.63 4.26 3.98
C ASN A 332 -10.23 4.85 5.27
N PHE A 333 -9.46 4.84 6.35
CA PHE A 333 -9.89 5.35 7.65
C PHE A 333 -10.34 6.81 7.56
N VAL A 334 -9.56 7.67 6.89
CA VAL A 334 -9.93 9.09 6.74
C VAL A 334 -11.24 9.23 5.95
N ALA A 335 -11.43 8.47 4.87
CA ALA A 335 -12.68 8.51 4.10
C ALA A 335 -13.91 8.13 4.94
N GLU A 336 -13.82 7.08 5.75
CA GLU A 336 -14.93 6.65 6.60
C GLU A 336 -15.19 7.62 7.77
N GLN A 337 -14.15 8.25 8.32
CA GLN A 337 -14.28 9.34 9.30
C GLN A 337 -15.01 10.54 8.69
N LEU A 338 -14.64 10.96 7.47
CA LEU A 338 -15.33 12.05 6.77
C LEU A 338 -16.80 11.70 6.51
N LEU A 339 -17.08 10.46 6.09
CA LEU A 339 -18.44 10.00 5.84
C LEU A 339 -19.30 10.06 7.11
N LYS A 340 -18.81 9.56 8.25
CA LYS A 340 -19.54 9.66 9.52
C LYS A 340 -19.66 11.09 10.03
N THR A 341 -18.65 11.93 9.80
CA THR A 341 -18.69 13.36 10.14
C THR A 341 -19.79 14.07 9.36
N LEU A 342 -19.89 13.82 8.04
CA LEU A 342 -21.01 14.30 7.24
C LEU A 342 -22.35 13.87 7.82
N GLY A 343 -22.47 12.61 8.24
CA GLY A 343 -23.68 12.11 8.92
C GLY A 343 -23.99 12.86 10.21
N ALA A 344 -23.00 13.07 11.08
CA ALA A 344 -23.16 13.80 12.33
C ALA A 344 -23.57 15.26 12.10
N GLU A 345 -22.86 15.96 11.22
CA GLU A 345 -23.01 17.40 10.98
C GLU A 345 -24.26 17.74 10.16
N LYS A 346 -24.64 16.91 9.19
CA LYS A 346 -25.74 17.20 8.26
C LYS A 346 -27.03 16.42 8.55
N LYS A 347 -26.95 15.30 9.28
CA LYS A 347 -28.10 14.46 9.63
C LYS A 347 -28.28 14.27 11.14
N GLY A 348 -27.49 14.98 11.94
CA GLY A 348 -27.56 14.99 13.40
C GLY A 348 -26.85 13.82 14.07
N LEU A 349 -26.60 13.97 15.37
CA LEU A 349 -25.88 12.98 16.19
C LEU A 349 -26.70 11.71 16.47
N PRO A 350 -26.05 10.58 16.74
CA PRO A 350 -24.64 10.32 16.41
C PRO A 350 -24.46 10.20 14.88
N GLY A 351 -23.24 10.44 14.41
CA GLY A 351 -22.83 10.15 13.04
C GLY A 351 -22.78 8.65 12.77
N THR A 352 -23.45 8.21 11.71
CA THR A 352 -23.56 6.81 11.30
C THR A 352 -23.24 6.68 9.81
N TRP A 353 -22.88 5.48 9.34
CA TRP A 353 -22.69 5.24 7.90
C TRP A 353 -23.94 5.55 7.07
N PRO A 354 -25.16 5.09 7.43
CA PRO A 354 -26.36 5.42 6.68
C PRO A 354 -26.59 6.93 6.55
N LYS A 355 -26.42 7.69 7.64
CA LYS A 355 -26.54 9.16 7.64
C LYS A 355 -25.47 9.82 6.78
N GLY A 356 -24.24 9.32 6.84
CA GLY A 356 -23.14 9.79 6.00
C GLY A 356 -23.41 9.59 4.52
N VAL A 357 -23.83 8.38 4.13
CA VAL A 357 -24.23 8.05 2.75
C VAL A 357 -25.38 8.95 2.32
N GLU A 358 -26.42 9.12 3.15
CA GLU A 358 -27.55 9.99 2.84
C GLU A 358 -27.11 11.45 2.56
N ALA A 359 -26.16 11.99 3.33
CA ALA A 359 -25.62 13.33 3.12
C ALA A 359 -24.81 13.44 1.82
N VAL A 360 -24.07 12.39 1.44
CA VAL A 360 -23.40 12.32 0.12
C VAL A 360 -24.44 12.25 -0.99
N GLU A 361 -25.46 11.40 -0.87
CA GLU A 361 -26.52 11.25 -1.85
C GLU A 361 -27.30 12.56 -2.11
N ASP A 362 -27.56 13.36 -1.07
CA ASP A 362 -28.17 14.69 -1.25
C ASP A 362 -27.29 15.58 -2.14
N PHE A 363 -25.97 15.57 -1.91
CA PHE A 363 -25.03 16.34 -2.74
C PHE A 363 -24.96 15.81 -4.17
N LEU A 364 -24.96 14.48 -4.34
CA LEU A 364 -24.95 13.87 -5.67
C LEU A 364 -26.25 14.15 -6.44
N ALA A 365 -27.40 14.18 -5.78
CA ALA A 365 -28.66 14.58 -6.40
C ALA A 365 -28.61 16.02 -6.92
N GLU A 366 -28.04 16.96 -6.14
CA GLU A 366 -27.78 18.34 -6.60
C GLU A 366 -26.81 18.40 -7.78
N ALA A 367 -25.84 17.48 -7.83
CA ALA A 367 -24.88 17.34 -8.92
C ALA A 367 -25.46 16.63 -10.17
N GLY A 368 -26.76 16.33 -10.20
CA GLY A 368 -27.42 15.67 -11.32
C GLY A 368 -27.31 14.15 -11.33
N LEU A 369 -26.95 13.53 -10.21
CA LEU A 369 -26.85 12.08 -10.02
C LEU A 369 -27.98 11.59 -9.08
N PRO A 370 -29.14 11.17 -9.62
CA PRO A 370 -30.29 10.81 -8.81
C PRO A 370 -30.03 9.58 -7.95
N ARG A 371 -30.63 9.55 -6.76
CA ARG A 371 -30.63 8.37 -5.87
C ARG A 371 -31.12 7.14 -6.62
N GLY A 372 -30.52 5.99 -6.33
CA GLY A 372 -30.83 4.71 -6.98
C GLY A 372 -30.18 4.53 -8.36
N SER A 373 -29.54 5.55 -8.93
CA SER A 373 -28.74 5.38 -10.16
C SER A 373 -27.35 4.78 -9.91
N TYR A 374 -26.91 4.73 -8.66
CA TYR A 374 -25.63 4.16 -8.19
C TYR A 374 -25.85 3.42 -6.87
N VAL A 375 -24.82 2.72 -6.39
CA VAL A 375 -24.82 2.06 -5.08
C VAL A 375 -23.64 2.60 -4.27
N MET A 376 -23.93 3.28 -3.16
CA MET A 376 -22.93 3.70 -2.17
C MET A 376 -23.27 3.08 -0.82
N LYS A 377 -22.29 2.40 -0.21
CA LYS A 377 -22.43 1.71 1.08
C LYS A 377 -21.36 2.14 2.07
N ASN A 378 -20.18 2.54 1.58
CA ASN A 378 -19.09 3.06 2.41
C ASN A 378 -18.38 4.22 1.67
N GLY A 379 -17.50 4.95 2.37
CA GLY A 379 -16.84 6.15 1.83
C GLY A 379 -15.48 5.86 1.20
N SER A 380 -14.86 4.75 1.57
CA SER A 380 -13.51 4.39 1.15
C SER A 380 -13.48 3.65 -0.18
N GLY A 381 -14.55 2.96 -0.57
CA GLY A 381 -14.49 2.03 -1.67
C GLY A 381 -13.78 0.72 -1.33
N LEU A 382 -13.58 0.43 -0.04
CA LEU A 382 -13.04 -0.84 0.44
C LEU A 382 -14.03 -1.97 0.10
N ASN A 383 -13.49 -3.08 -0.41
CA ASN A 383 -14.18 -4.33 -0.71
C ASN A 383 -15.36 -4.19 -1.68
N ASP A 384 -16.11 -5.26 -1.88
CA ASP A 384 -17.15 -5.31 -2.91
C ASP A 384 -18.49 -4.82 -2.39
N SER A 385 -18.68 -3.49 -2.36
CA SER A 385 -19.88 -2.85 -1.77
C SER A 385 -20.47 -1.69 -2.56
N ASN A 386 -19.67 -1.01 -3.40
CA ASN A 386 -20.11 0.19 -4.13
C ASN A 386 -20.21 -0.07 -5.63
N ARG A 387 -21.09 0.66 -6.33
CA ARG A 387 -21.26 0.62 -7.78
C ARG A 387 -21.48 2.02 -8.35
N PHE A 388 -20.60 2.45 -9.25
CA PHE A 388 -20.72 3.69 -10.01
C PHE A 388 -20.28 3.46 -11.46
N SER A 389 -20.74 4.32 -12.38
CA SER A 389 -20.29 4.33 -13.77
C SER A 389 -19.23 5.40 -14.03
N ALA A 390 -18.52 5.27 -15.17
CA ALA A 390 -17.59 6.30 -15.61
C ALA A 390 -18.31 7.62 -15.93
N ARG A 391 -19.53 7.58 -16.48
CA ARG A 391 -20.34 8.78 -16.71
C ARG A 391 -20.64 9.49 -15.39
N GLN A 392 -21.07 8.77 -14.37
CA GLN A 392 -21.38 9.35 -13.06
C GLN A 392 -20.15 9.99 -12.42
N THR A 393 -18.99 9.32 -12.52
CA THR A 393 -17.72 9.85 -12.01
C THR A 393 -17.31 11.12 -12.77
N VAL A 394 -17.43 11.16 -14.09
CA VAL A 394 -17.16 12.38 -14.89
C VAL A 394 -18.15 13.50 -14.58
N THR A 395 -19.44 13.20 -14.39
CA THR A 395 -20.45 14.18 -13.97
C THR A 395 -20.06 14.83 -12.64
N LEU A 396 -19.66 14.04 -11.64
CA LEU A 396 -19.16 14.55 -10.37
C LEU A 396 -17.95 15.48 -10.57
N LEU A 397 -16.94 15.02 -11.31
CA LEU A 397 -15.70 15.78 -11.50
C LEU A 397 -15.95 17.11 -12.24
N ARG A 398 -16.88 17.14 -13.20
CA ARG A 398 -17.32 18.38 -13.87
C ARG A 398 -18.04 19.33 -12.92
N GLU A 399 -18.88 18.79 -12.04
CA GLU A 399 -19.58 19.59 -11.03
C GLU A 399 -18.58 20.23 -10.07
N VAL A 400 -17.61 19.46 -9.55
CA VAL A 400 -16.55 19.99 -8.68
C VAL A 400 -15.71 21.04 -9.40
N TRP A 401 -15.34 20.80 -10.67
CA TRP A 401 -14.58 21.76 -11.48
C TRP A 401 -15.27 23.12 -11.60
N ARG A 402 -16.61 23.13 -11.69
CA ARG A 402 -17.41 24.37 -11.78
C ARG A 402 -17.62 25.07 -10.44
N ARG A 403 -17.40 24.39 -9.31
CA ARG A 403 -17.61 24.95 -7.97
C ARG A 403 -16.35 25.66 -7.47
N PHE A 404 -16.26 26.96 -7.76
CA PHE A 404 -15.15 27.81 -7.35
C PHE A 404 -14.70 27.64 -5.87
N PRO A 405 -15.61 27.52 -4.87
CA PRO A 405 -15.19 27.41 -3.47
C PRO A 405 -14.44 26.13 -3.09
N ILE A 406 -14.51 25.07 -3.90
CA ILE A 406 -13.90 23.76 -3.57
C ILE A 406 -12.98 23.23 -4.66
N MET A 407 -13.03 23.80 -5.87
CA MET A 407 -12.32 23.30 -7.05
C MET A 407 -10.81 23.20 -6.80
N ALA A 408 -10.20 24.24 -6.23
CA ALA A 408 -8.76 24.29 -6.04
C ALA A 408 -8.27 23.25 -5.03
N ASP A 409 -8.94 23.15 -3.87
CA ASP A 409 -8.63 22.15 -2.83
C ASP A 409 -8.80 20.73 -3.34
N PHE A 410 -9.89 20.45 -4.07
CA PHE A 410 -10.12 19.13 -4.65
C PHE A 410 -9.06 18.76 -5.70
N LEU A 411 -8.73 19.68 -6.60
CA LEU A 411 -7.70 19.45 -7.63
C LEU A 411 -6.29 19.28 -7.01
N ALA A 412 -6.00 19.99 -5.92
CA ALA A 412 -4.75 19.86 -5.18
C ALA A 412 -4.65 18.52 -4.42
N ALA A 413 -5.79 17.96 -4.01
CA ALA A 413 -5.87 16.69 -3.31
C ALA A 413 -5.50 15.48 -4.18
N LEU A 414 -5.80 15.53 -5.49
CA LEU A 414 -5.54 14.42 -6.40
C LEU A 414 -4.03 14.16 -6.60
N PRO A 415 -3.56 12.89 -6.56
CA PRO A 415 -2.20 12.50 -6.93
C PRO A 415 -1.75 13.06 -8.28
N VAL A 416 -0.51 13.55 -8.37
CA VAL A 416 0.12 14.07 -9.60
C VAL A 416 0.99 12.97 -10.20
N ALA A 417 0.65 12.54 -11.42
CA ALA A 417 1.37 11.50 -12.14
C ALA A 417 2.87 11.80 -12.27
N GLY A 418 3.69 10.80 -11.93
CA GLY A 418 5.14 10.88 -11.94
C GLY A 418 5.77 11.74 -10.85
N LYS A 419 4.98 12.28 -9.91
CA LYS A 419 5.50 13.23 -8.89
C LYS A 419 5.12 12.85 -7.46
N ASP A 420 3.86 12.51 -7.17
CA ASP A 420 3.43 12.23 -5.79
C ASP A 420 2.26 11.24 -5.66
N GLY A 421 1.94 10.91 -4.40
CA GLY A 421 0.83 10.03 -4.05
C GLY A 421 0.92 8.64 -4.69
N THR A 422 -0.23 8.02 -4.92
CA THR A 422 -0.34 6.68 -5.53
C THR A 422 0.04 6.64 -7.02
N THR A 423 0.37 7.77 -7.64
CA THR A 423 0.82 7.88 -9.03
C THR A 423 2.27 8.36 -9.15
N ARG A 424 3.02 8.45 -8.03
CA ARG A 424 4.41 8.97 -8.00
C ARG A 424 5.34 8.32 -9.01
N TRP A 425 5.15 7.04 -9.30
CA TRP A 425 5.99 6.25 -10.21
C TRP A 425 5.20 5.74 -11.42
N ARG A 426 4.12 6.42 -11.78
CA ARG A 426 3.23 6.05 -12.87
C ARG A 426 3.11 7.21 -13.84
N MET A 427 3.11 6.91 -15.14
CA MET A 427 2.87 7.88 -16.20
C MET A 427 3.82 9.09 -16.12
N GLU A 428 5.12 8.86 -15.88
CA GLU A 428 6.14 9.92 -15.75
C GLU A 428 6.23 10.79 -17.01
N SER A 429 5.92 10.21 -18.18
CA SER A 429 5.83 10.89 -19.48
C SER A 429 4.80 12.03 -19.53
N THR A 430 3.86 12.09 -18.58
CA THR A 430 2.85 13.16 -18.51
C THR A 430 3.40 14.47 -17.95
N ASP A 431 4.61 14.44 -17.37
CA ASP A 431 5.28 15.57 -16.72
C ASP A 431 4.38 16.36 -15.74
N GLY A 432 3.59 15.62 -14.95
CA GLY A 432 2.70 16.19 -13.94
C GLY A 432 1.45 16.91 -14.47
N ARG A 433 1.16 16.83 -15.78
CA ARG A 433 -0.07 17.37 -16.38
C ARG A 433 -1.32 16.54 -16.06
N LEU A 434 -1.16 15.31 -15.58
CA LEU A 434 -2.25 14.42 -15.18
C LEU A 434 -2.37 14.36 -13.65
N ARG A 435 -3.57 14.61 -13.14
CA ARG A 435 -3.93 14.46 -11.73
C ARG A 435 -5.11 13.52 -11.58
N ALA A 436 -4.94 12.41 -10.88
CA ALA A 436 -5.98 11.38 -10.82
C ALA A 436 -5.95 10.57 -9.54
N LYS A 437 -7.15 10.20 -9.08
CA LYS A 437 -7.32 9.22 -8.01
C LYS A 437 -7.24 7.81 -8.61
N THR A 438 -6.51 6.96 -7.91
CA THR A 438 -6.39 5.52 -8.21
C THR A 438 -7.33 4.71 -7.33
N GLY A 439 -7.71 3.52 -7.80
CA GLY A 439 -8.32 2.47 -7.00
C GLY A 439 -7.83 1.09 -7.44
N THR A 440 -7.62 0.19 -6.47
CA THR A 440 -7.21 -1.19 -6.74
C THR A 440 -7.77 -2.09 -5.64
N LEU A 441 -8.44 -3.16 -6.05
CA LEU A 441 -8.84 -4.29 -5.21
C LEU A 441 -8.54 -5.58 -6.00
N GLU A 442 -8.97 -6.73 -5.49
CA GLU A 442 -8.94 -8.00 -6.23
C GLU A 442 -9.77 -7.88 -7.52
N ASN A 443 -9.12 -8.05 -8.68
CA ASN A 443 -9.71 -7.97 -10.03
C ASN A 443 -10.44 -6.65 -10.36
N VAL A 444 -10.17 -5.57 -9.61
CA VAL A 444 -10.74 -4.23 -9.82
C VAL A 444 -9.64 -3.19 -9.86
N THR A 445 -9.64 -2.32 -10.87
CA THR A 445 -8.76 -1.15 -10.92
C THR A 445 -9.47 0.05 -11.53
N SER A 446 -9.11 1.25 -11.07
CA SER A 446 -9.70 2.49 -11.55
C SER A 446 -8.70 3.65 -11.55
N LEU A 447 -8.92 4.58 -12.47
CA LEU A 447 -8.18 5.84 -12.61
C LEU A 447 -9.13 6.92 -13.12
N SER A 448 -9.37 7.96 -12.32
CA SER A 448 -10.25 9.07 -12.70
C SER A 448 -9.70 10.40 -12.23
N GLY A 449 -9.86 11.45 -13.04
CA GLY A 449 -9.33 12.77 -12.72
C GLY A 449 -9.30 13.72 -13.91
N PHE A 450 -8.26 14.56 -13.93
CA PHE A 450 -8.06 15.63 -14.88
C PHE A 450 -6.71 15.51 -15.58
N VAL A 451 -6.63 16.00 -16.81
CA VAL A 451 -5.37 16.06 -17.55
C VAL A 451 -5.36 17.25 -18.49
N GLU A 452 -4.24 17.96 -18.54
CA GLU A 452 -3.95 18.92 -19.60
C GLU A 452 -3.23 18.19 -20.74
N THR A 453 -3.79 18.25 -21.95
CA THR A 453 -3.22 17.61 -23.14
C THR A 453 -2.01 18.40 -23.66
N ALA A 454 -1.24 17.79 -24.58
CA ALA A 454 -0.16 18.48 -25.27
C ALA A 454 -0.65 19.71 -26.06
N ALA A 455 -1.90 19.69 -26.53
CA ALA A 455 -2.55 20.83 -27.17
C ALA A 455 -3.20 21.83 -26.19
N ARG A 456 -2.90 21.74 -24.88
CA ARG A 456 -3.42 22.60 -23.80
C ARG A 456 -4.94 22.54 -23.58
N GLU A 457 -5.59 21.53 -24.15
CA GLU A 457 -6.99 21.26 -23.83
C GLU A 457 -7.09 20.58 -22.46
N ARG A 458 -8.09 20.95 -21.66
CA ARG A 458 -8.31 20.34 -20.35
C ARG A 458 -9.36 19.25 -20.46
N LEU A 459 -8.99 18.04 -20.09
CA LEU A 459 -9.89 16.89 -20.11
C LEU A 459 -10.23 16.45 -18.69
N VAL A 460 -11.43 15.91 -18.56
CA VAL A 460 -11.89 15.14 -17.41
C VAL A 460 -12.17 13.72 -17.87
N PHE A 461 -11.76 12.74 -17.07
CA PHE A 461 -11.88 11.35 -17.47
C PHE A 461 -12.17 10.42 -16.28
N SER A 462 -12.73 9.26 -16.61
CA SER A 462 -12.89 8.14 -15.70
C SER A 462 -12.70 6.82 -16.43
N ILE A 463 -11.87 5.95 -15.85
CA ILE A 463 -11.60 4.60 -16.33
C ILE A 463 -11.87 3.66 -15.16
N LEU A 464 -12.90 2.82 -15.27
CA LEU A 464 -13.26 1.80 -14.30
C LEU A 464 -13.12 0.43 -14.97
N VAL A 465 -12.32 -0.46 -14.40
CA VAL A 465 -12.09 -1.81 -14.93
C VAL A 465 -12.37 -2.84 -13.84
N ASN A 466 -13.23 -3.80 -14.12
CA ASN A 466 -13.61 -4.90 -13.23
C ASN A 466 -13.42 -6.23 -13.93
N ASP A 467 -13.41 -7.30 -13.14
CA ASP A 467 -13.51 -8.68 -13.60
C ASP A 467 -12.39 -9.04 -14.59
N PHE A 468 -11.24 -8.36 -14.52
CA PHE A 468 -10.11 -8.69 -15.38
C PHE A 468 -9.48 -10.01 -14.92
N PRO A 469 -9.12 -10.92 -15.85
CA PRO A 469 -8.42 -12.13 -15.51
C PRO A 469 -6.94 -11.83 -15.24
N GLY A 470 -6.33 -12.60 -14.33
CA GLY A 470 -4.91 -12.52 -14.08
C GLY A 470 -4.52 -11.35 -13.18
N ARG A 471 -3.45 -10.63 -13.53
CA ARG A 471 -2.68 -9.83 -12.57
C ARG A 471 -3.03 -8.35 -12.67
N ALA A 472 -3.27 -7.70 -11.52
CA ALA A 472 -3.74 -6.31 -11.46
C ALA A 472 -2.83 -5.32 -12.16
N HIS A 473 -1.51 -5.49 -12.06
CA HIS A 473 -0.55 -4.55 -12.64
C HIS A 473 -0.57 -4.49 -14.17
N LEU A 474 -0.89 -5.59 -14.88
CA LEU A 474 -1.01 -5.55 -16.34
C LEU A 474 -2.19 -4.66 -16.74
N THR A 475 -3.27 -4.74 -15.97
CA THR A 475 -4.44 -3.87 -16.14
C THR A 475 -4.11 -2.43 -15.76
N ILE A 476 -3.38 -2.21 -14.66
CA ILE A 476 -2.90 -0.89 -14.23
C ILE A 476 -2.02 -0.24 -15.30
N ARG A 477 -1.11 -0.99 -15.92
CA ARG A 477 -0.28 -0.52 -17.03
C ARG A 477 -1.12 -0.12 -18.24
N ALA A 478 -2.13 -0.91 -18.57
CA ALA A 478 -3.02 -0.60 -19.70
C ALA A 478 -3.85 0.68 -19.44
N ILE A 479 -4.36 0.90 -18.22
CA ILE A 479 -5.05 2.17 -17.89
C ILE A 479 -4.07 3.36 -17.80
N ASP A 480 -2.81 3.14 -17.41
CA ASP A 480 -1.75 4.16 -17.42
C ASP A 480 -1.38 4.57 -18.85
N ALA A 481 -1.40 3.62 -19.79
CA ALA A 481 -1.23 3.90 -21.21
C ALA A 481 -2.36 4.79 -21.74
N VAL A 482 -3.62 4.56 -21.31
CA VAL A 482 -4.73 5.48 -21.63
C VAL A 482 -4.48 6.86 -21.02
N GLY A 483 -4.09 6.96 -19.74
CA GLY A 483 -3.76 8.23 -19.11
C GLY A 483 -2.63 8.99 -19.83
N SER A 484 -1.59 8.27 -20.27
CA SER A 484 -0.48 8.82 -21.05
C SER A 484 -0.94 9.28 -22.44
N ALA A 485 -1.82 8.52 -23.09
CA ALA A 485 -2.41 8.88 -24.39
C ALA A 485 -3.24 10.16 -24.29
N LEU A 486 -4.00 10.33 -23.19
CA LEU A 486 -4.74 11.57 -22.93
C LEU A 486 -3.80 12.77 -22.79
N ALA A 487 -2.69 12.64 -22.06
CA ALA A 487 -1.71 13.71 -21.90
C ALA A 487 -0.96 14.04 -23.21
N ALA A 488 -0.77 13.06 -24.09
CA ALA A 488 -0.13 13.21 -25.39
C ALA A 488 -1.08 13.75 -26.49
N ALA A 489 -2.39 13.75 -26.25
CA ALA A 489 -3.39 14.12 -27.25
C ALA A 489 -3.15 15.52 -27.83
N GLY A 490 -3.27 15.62 -29.16
CA GLY A 490 -3.02 16.86 -29.90
C GLY A 490 -1.55 17.28 -30.01
N GLY A 491 -0.61 16.47 -29.52
CA GLY A 491 0.83 16.64 -29.69
C GLY A 491 1.39 15.87 -30.89
N GLN A 492 2.64 15.42 -30.79
CA GLN A 492 3.29 14.64 -31.86
C GLN A 492 2.68 13.23 -31.96
N PRO A 493 2.40 12.70 -33.17
CA PRO A 493 1.88 11.34 -33.33
C PRO A 493 2.75 10.25 -32.67
N ALA A 494 4.06 10.47 -32.61
CA ALA A 494 5.02 9.58 -31.95
C ALA A 494 4.74 9.43 -30.45
N ASP A 495 4.30 10.48 -29.76
CA ASP A 495 4.01 10.46 -28.33
C ASP A 495 2.76 9.62 -28.04
N LEU A 496 1.74 9.75 -28.89
CA LEU A 496 0.52 8.94 -28.81
C LEU A 496 0.84 7.47 -29.11
N GLY A 497 1.67 7.20 -30.12
CA GLY A 497 2.16 5.86 -30.43
C GLY A 497 2.98 5.25 -29.28
N ALA A 498 3.82 6.04 -28.61
CA ALA A 498 4.58 5.60 -27.44
C ALA A 498 3.66 5.25 -26.26
N ALA A 499 2.61 6.05 -26.01
CA ALA A 499 1.60 5.74 -25.01
C ALA A 499 0.89 4.40 -25.32
N VAL A 500 0.45 4.18 -26.56
CA VAL A 500 -0.16 2.91 -26.98
C VAL A 500 0.81 1.74 -26.85
N ALA A 501 2.09 1.93 -27.19
CA ALA A 501 3.11 0.90 -27.02
C ALA A 501 3.33 0.52 -25.55
N SER A 502 3.20 1.47 -24.62
CA SER A 502 3.41 1.24 -23.19
C SER A 502 2.36 0.32 -22.54
N ALA A 503 1.20 0.13 -23.19
CA ALA A 503 0.12 -0.73 -22.71
C ALA A 503 0.51 -2.21 -22.66
N THR A 504 1.49 -2.62 -23.46
CA THR A 504 1.98 -4.00 -23.51
C THR A 504 3.32 -4.08 -22.78
N PRO A 505 3.59 -5.13 -21.99
CA PRO A 505 4.93 -5.39 -21.49
C PRO A 505 5.92 -5.43 -22.68
N ARG A 506 7.08 -4.78 -22.52
CA ARG A 506 8.15 -4.86 -23.52
C ARG A 506 8.60 -6.32 -23.61
N SER A 507 8.15 -7.04 -24.64
CA SER A 507 8.84 -8.23 -25.12
C SER A 507 10.10 -7.75 -25.82
N ALA A 508 11.16 -7.51 -25.06
CA ALA A 508 12.47 -7.30 -25.65
C ALA A 508 13.05 -8.68 -25.96
N ALA A 509 13.20 -9.00 -27.25
CA ALA A 509 14.24 -9.95 -27.62
C ALA A 509 15.56 -9.44 -26.99
N PRO A 510 16.38 -10.33 -26.40
CA PRO A 510 17.64 -9.91 -25.79
C PRO A 510 18.43 -9.09 -26.83
N ARG A 511 18.85 -7.88 -26.47
CA ARG A 511 19.90 -7.21 -27.22
C ARG A 511 21.14 -8.10 -27.16
N ASP A 512 21.91 -8.17 -28.24
CA ASP A 512 23.25 -8.79 -28.22
C ASP A 512 24.20 -7.91 -27.38
N GLU A 513 23.94 -7.83 -26.07
CA GLU A 513 24.85 -7.28 -25.08
C GLU A 513 25.86 -8.37 -24.69
N ALA A 514 27.13 -8.00 -24.58
CA ALA A 514 28.17 -8.94 -24.19
C ALA A 514 27.83 -9.53 -22.81
N ALA A 515 27.96 -10.85 -22.65
CA ALA A 515 27.62 -11.53 -21.39
C ALA A 515 28.35 -10.97 -20.15
N ALA A 516 29.48 -10.28 -20.35
CA ALA A 516 30.22 -9.57 -19.30
C ALA A 516 29.48 -8.32 -18.79
N ASP A 517 28.84 -7.54 -19.68
CA ASP A 517 28.11 -6.33 -19.32
C ASP A 517 26.83 -6.67 -18.54
N VAL A 518 26.12 -7.72 -18.98
CA VAL A 518 24.94 -8.24 -18.28
C VAL A 518 25.30 -8.71 -16.87
N LYS A 519 26.42 -9.42 -16.69
CA LYS A 519 26.90 -9.84 -15.36
C LYS A 519 27.26 -8.64 -14.48
N ALA A 520 27.88 -7.60 -15.02
CA ALA A 520 28.25 -6.39 -14.26
C ALA A 520 27.02 -5.61 -13.78
N HIS A 521 25.99 -5.48 -14.63
CA HIS A 521 24.72 -4.86 -14.26
C HIS A 521 24.01 -5.66 -13.17
N LEU A 522 23.93 -6.99 -13.32
CA LEU A 522 23.33 -7.86 -12.32
C LEU A 522 24.04 -7.74 -10.96
N ALA A 523 25.37 -7.74 -10.94
CA ALA A 523 26.16 -7.53 -9.73
C ALA A 523 25.88 -6.16 -9.10
N THR A 524 25.76 -5.11 -9.91
CA THR A 524 25.47 -3.75 -9.46
C THR A 524 24.09 -3.66 -8.81
N TYR A 525 23.02 -4.12 -9.48
CA TYR A 525 21.67 -4.12 -8.91
C TYR A 525 21.60 -4.95 -7.63
N TYR A 526 22.28 -6.10 -7.61
CA TYR A 526 22.35 -6.94 -6.42
C TYR A 526 23.01 -6.22 -5.24
N GLN A 527 24.15 -5.55 -5.44
CA GLN A 527 24.84 -4.78 -4.40
C GLN A 527 23.98 -3.61 -3.89
N LEU A 528 23.38 -2.84 -4.80
CA LEU A 528 22.51 -1.71 -4.45
C LEU A 528 21.28 -2.18 -3.67
N GLY A 529 20.62 -3.26 -4.11
CA GLY A 529 19.49 -3.85 -3.40
C GLY A 529 19.86 -4.31 -2.00
N ARG A 530 20.97 -5.06 -1.84
CA ARG A 530 21.44 -5.54 -0.53
C ARG A 530 21.84 -4.43 0.43
N SER A 531 22.29 -3.29 -0.08
CA SER A 531 22.58 -2.13 0.78
C SER A 531 21.34 -1.64 1.52
N GLY A 532 20.14 -1.86 0.95
CA GLY A 532 18.87 -1.43 1.51
C GLY A 532 18.72 0.09 1.58
N ASP A 533 19.45 0.86 0.76
CA ASP A 533 19.45 2.33 0.83
C ASP A 533 18.38 2.95 -0.07
N PRO A 534 17.36 3.66 0.49
CA PRO A 534 16.31 4.28 -0.31
C PRO A 534 16.83 5.32 -1.32
N ARG A 535 18.04 5.85 -1.13
CA ARG A 535 18.68 6.77 -2.09
C ARG A 535 18.97 6.11 -3.44
N ASN A 536 19.06 4.77 -3.48
CA ASN A 536 19.28 4.02 -4.71
C ASN A 536 18.02 3.93 -5.58
N VAL A 537 16.82 4.14 -5.01
CA VAL A 537 15.55 3.87 -5.68
C VAL A 537 15.39 4.66 -6.98
N ALA A 538 15.79 5.93 -7.00
CA ALA A 538 15.69 6.75 -8.22
C ALA A 538 16.51 6.15 -9.38
N PHE A 539 17.77 5.80 -9.13
CA PHE A 539 18.64 5.16 -10.11
C PHE A 539 18.10 3.79 -10.56
N LEU A 540 17.68 2.96 -9.59
CA LEU A 540 17.18 1.62 -9.86
C LEU A 540 15.87 1.62 -10.65
N ARG A 541 15.02 2.65 -10.47
CA ARG A 541 13.81 2.85 -11.28
C ARG A 541 14.14 3.26 -12.70
N THR A 542 15.08 4.19 -12.89
CA THR A 542 15.59 4.50 -14.24
C THR A 542 16.13 3.24 -14.92
N ALA A 543 16.95 2.46 -14.21
CA ALA A 543 17.48 1.19 -14.72
C ALA A 543 16.36 0.22 -15.12
N LEU A 544 15.34 0.06 -14.26
CA LEU A 544 14.17 -0.78 -14.54
C LEU A 544 13.45 -0.39 -15.83
N GLU A 545 13.42 0.91 -16.16
CA GLU A 545 12.77 1.43 -17.37
C GLU A 545 13.64 1.36 -18.62
N THR A 546 14.96 1.58 -18.47
CA THR A 546 15.90 1.65 -19.58
C THR A 546 16.47 0.30 -19.98
N GLU A 547 16.45 -0.69 -19.08
CA GLU A 547 17.13 -1.96 -19.34
C GLU A 547 16.51 -2.74 -20.50
N GLY A 548 17.36 -3.09 -21.46
CA GLY A 548 16.98 -3.86 -22.64
C GLY A 548 16.76 -5.34 -22.33
N ASP A 549 17.40 -5.82 -21.26
CA ASP A 549 17.42 -7.23 -20.88
C ASP A 549 16.31 -7.58 -19.88
N PRO A 550 15.40 -8.53 -20.21
CA PRO A 550 14.36 -9.02 -19.29
C PRO A 550 14.84 -9.45 -17.90
N ALA A 551 15.95 -10.18 -17.82
CA ALA A 551 16.48 -10.68 -16.56
C ALA A 551 17.02 -9.53 -15.71
N LEU A 552 17.72 -8.57 -16.33
CA LEU A 552 18.21 -7.38 -15.61
C LEU A 552 17.09 -6.48 -15.13
N ARG A 553 15.98 -6.35 -15.87
CA ARG A 553 14.79 -5.64 -15.40
C ARG A 553 14.21 -6.28 -14.14
N VAL A 554 14.13 -7.61 -14.09
CA VAL A 554 13.69 -8.32 -12.87
C VAL A 554 14.67 -8.09 -11.71
N ALA A 555 15.97 -8.12 -11.96
CA ALA A 555 16.98 -7.84 -10.93
C ALA A 555 16.93 -6.39 -10.42
N ALA A 556 16.75 -5.41 -11.32
CA ALA A 556 16.55 -4.01 -10.95
C ALA A 556 15.27 -3.84 -10.13
N ALA A 557 14.17 -4.52 -10.51
CA ALA A 557 12.92 -4.51 -9.77
C ALA A 557 13.07 -5.11 -8.35
N GLU A 558 13.77 -6.24 -8.21
CA GLU A 558 14.12 -6.81 -6.91
C GLU A 558 14.98 -5.83 -6.09
N ALA A 559 15.95 -5.17 -6.71
CA ALA A 559 16.79 -4.18 -6.06
C ALA A 559 16.01 -2.95 -5.58
N VAL A 560 15.00 -2.49 -6.34
CA VAL A 560 14.08 -1.43 -5.89
C VAL A 560 13.35 -1.88 -4.63
N TYR A 561 12.78 -3.10 -4.63
CA TYR A 561 12.10 -3.65 -3.46
C TYR A 561 13.04 -3.78 -2.27
N LEU A 562 14.24 -4.32 -2.44
CA LEU A 562 15.21 -4.47 -1.35
C LEU A 562 15.70 -3.13 -0.79
N SER A 563 15.73 -2.08 -1.63
CA SER A 563 16.10 -0.71 -1.23
C SER A 563 14.98 0.02 -0.47
N GLU A 564 13.72 -0.40 -0.63
CA GLU A 564 12.54 0.21 0.00
C GLU A 564 11.44 -0.84 0.30
N PRO A 565 11.71 -1.86 1.14
CA PRO A 565 10.85 -3.05 1.27
C PRO A 565 9.49 -2.77 1.90
N ASP A 566 9.37 -1.69 2.66
CA ASP A 566 8.14 -1.25 3.32
C ASP A 566 7.24 -0.40 2.41
N SER A 567 7.71 -0.06 1.21
CA SER A 567 6.98 0.75 0.24
C SER A 567 6.14 -0.11 -0.68
N GLU A 568 4.84 0.20 -0.74
CA GLU A 568 3.93 -0.39 -1.72
C GLU A 568 4.49 -0.23 -3.15
N SER A 569 5.14 0.90 -3.43
CA SER A 569 5.73 1.15 -4.74
C SER A 569 6.92 0.25 -5.06
N GLY A 570 7.74 -0.11 -4.07
CA GLY A 570 8.87 -1.02 -4.24
C GLY A 570 8.41 -2.46 -4.37
N ARG A 571 7.48 -2.88 -3.52
CA ARG A 571 6.80 -4.19 -3.59
C ARG A 571 6.14 -4.40 -4.95
N ARG A 572 5.38 -3.40 -5.42
CA ARG A 572 4.69 -3.45 -6.72
C ARG A 572 5.68 -3.52 -7.88
N ALA A 573 6.74 -2.70 -7.86
CA ALA A 573 7.78 -2.74 -8.90
C ALA A 573 8.39 -4.14 -9.03
N PHE A 574 8.73 -4.78 -7.90
CA PHE A 574 9.25 -6.14 -7.89
C PHE A 574 8.25 -7.17 -8.43
N LEU A 575 7.02 -7.19 -7.91
CA LEU A 575 5.99 -8.12 -8.37
C LEU A 575 5.67 -7.94 -9.86
N ASP A 576 5.70 -6.70 -10.36
CA ASP A 576 5.53 -6.36 -11.79
C ASP A 576 6.67 -6.87 -12.64
N GLY A 577 7.91 -6.67 -12.19
CA GLY A 577 9.10 -7.14 -12.88
C GLY A 577 9.05 -8.67 -13.06
N VAL A 578 8.86 -9.40 -11.96
CA VAL A 578 8.79 -10.87 -12.00
C VAL A 578 7.60 -11.35 -12.84
N ALA A 579 6.49 -10.62 -12.82
CA ALA A 579 5.32 -10.98 -13.58
C ALA A 579 5.47 -10.78 -15.10
N ALA A 580 6.07 -9.67 -15.53
CA ALA A 580 6.18 -9.33 -16.95
C ALA A 580 6.99 -10.36 -17.76
N GLU A 581 7.99 -10.99 -17.12
CA GLU A 581 9.05 -11.70 -17.86
C GLU A 581 9.09 -13.24 -17.63
N GLY A 582 8.29 -13.76 -16.68
CA GLY A 582 7.99 -15.21 -16.53
C GLY A 582 9.16 -16.13 -16.14
N ALA A 583 8.95 -17.45 -16.27
CA ALA A 583 9.92 -18.49 -15.89
C ALA A 583 11.23 -18.48 -16.72
N ALA A 584 11.20 -17.98 -17.95
CA ALA A 584 12.39 -17.88 -18.80
C ALA A 584 13.43 -16.89 -18.23
N SER A 585 12.95 -15.77 -17.68
CA SER A 585 13.83 -14.80 -17.02
C SER A 585 14.37 -15.30 -15.70
N PHE A 586 13.61 -16.14 -14.99
CA PHE A 586 14.12 -16.84 -13.81
C PHE A 586 15.28 -17.79 -14.15
N GLU A 587 15.15 -18.64 -15.18
CA GLU A 587 16.24 -19.52 -15.61
C GLU A 587 17.49 -18.75 -16.05
N ARG A 588 17.29 -17.63 -16.73
CA ARG A 588 18.40 -16.78 -17.15
C ARG A 588 19.06 -16.07 -15.97
N LEU A 589 18.29 -15.55 -15.01
CA LEU A 589 18.81 -14.99 -13.76
C LEU A 589 19.58 -16.03 -12.95
N ARG A 590 19.10 -17.27 -12.90
CA ARG A 590 19.77 -18.39 -12.25
C ARG A 590 21.12 -18.68 -12.91
N ALA A 591 21.15 -18.77 -14.24
CA ALA A 591 22.38 -19.00 -15.00
C ALA A 591 23.41 -17.87 -14.82
N LEU A 592 22.95 -16.60 -14.84
CA LEU A 592 23.80 -15.43 -14.64
C LEU A 592 24.27 -15.28 -13.19
N GLY A 593 23.43 -15.66 -12.22
CA GLY A 593 23.66 -15.53 -10.79
C GLY A 593 24.46 -16.66 -10.16
N ALA A 594 24.72 -17.76 -10.86
CA ALA A 594 25.43 -18.93 -10.33
C ALA A 594 26.83 -18.61 -9.75
N GLU A 595 27.47 -17.53 -10.22
CA GLU A 595 28.77 -17.04 -9.74
C GLU A 595 28.65 -15.94 -8.66
N LEU A 596 27.43 -15.53 -8.29
CA LEU A 596 27.14 -14.54 -7.26
C LEU A 596 26.73 -15.25 -5.95
N GLU A 597 26.87 -14.58 -4.79
CA GLU A 597 26.47 -15.11 -3.47
C GLU A 597 24.96 -15.45 -3.34
N SER A 598 24.14 -15.19 -4.37
CA SER A 598 22.77 -15.68 -4.48
C SER A 598 22.50 -16.26 -5.88
N PRO A 599 22.70 -17.58 -6.08
CA PRO A 599 22.52 -18.26 -7.38
C PRO A 599 21.05 -18.36 -7.83
N ALA A 600 20.12 -17.91 -6.99
CA ALA A 600 18.70 -17.76 -7.31
C ALA A 600 18.20 -16.40 -6.80
N PRO A 601 18.42 -15.32 -7.58
CA PRO A 601 17.76 -14.04 -7.38
C PRO A 601 16.23 -14.24 -7.35
N VAL A 602 15.48 -13.30 -6.80
CA VAL A 602 14.00 -13.27 -6.77
C VAL A 602 13.35 -14.25 -5.78
N LEU A 603 13.84 -15.49 -5.64
CA LEU A 603 13.16 -16.51 -4.83
C LEU A 603 13.08 -16.13 -3.34
N GLY A 604 14.12 -15.48 -2.81
CA GLY A 604 14.13 -14.98 -1.43
C GLY A 604 13.06 -13.92 -1.21
N SER A 605 13.07 -12.87 -2.04
CA SER A 605 12.10 -11.78 -1.97
C SER A 605 10.66 -12.23 -2.24
N LEU A 606 10.43 -13.19 -3.14
CA LEU A 606 9.11 -13.79 -3.34
C LEU A 606 8.63 -14.56 -2.12
N ALA A 607 9.49 -15.34 -1.48
CA ALA A 607 9.13 -16.08 -0.27
C ALA A 607 8.86 -15.13 0.90
N ASP A 608 9.65 -14.07 1.08
CA ASP A 608 9.42 -13.05 2.11
C ASP A 608 8.01 -12.43 1.94
N LEU A 609 7.65 -12.00 0.73
CA LEU A 609 6.32 -11.46 0.43
C LEU A 609 5.20 -12.52 0.56
N ALA A 610 5.44 -13.74 0.10
CA ALA A 610 4.49 -14.84 0.23
C ALA A 610 4.21 -15.20 1.69
N ALA A 611 5.23 -15.17 2.56
CA ALA A 611 5.10 -15.34 4.00
C ALA A 611 4.34 -14.19 4.66
N GLU A 612 4.38 -12.98 4.08
CA GLU A 612 3.50 -11.87 4.48
C GLU A 612 2.04 -12.04 3.98
N GLY A 613 1.71 -13.10 3.25
CA GLY A 613 0.37 -13.36 2.71
C GLY A 613 0.09 -12.69 1.36
N GLU A 614 1.13 -12.18 0.66
CA GLU A 614 0.97 -11.60 -0.67
C GLU A 614 0.58 -12.68 -1.69
N LYS A 615 -0.69 -12.70 -2.09
CA LYS A 615 -1.27 -13.68 -3.01
C LYS A 615 -0.50 -13.79 -4.33
N GLU A 616 -0.05 -12.66 -4.88
CA GLU A 616 0.71 -12.65 -6.13
C GLU A 616 2.09 -13.30 -5.95
N ALA A 617 2.78 -13.01 -4.85
CA ALA A 617 4.08 -13.61 -4.55
C ALA A 617 3.96 -15.13 -4.36
N LEU A 618 2.91 -15.59 -3.66
CA LEU A 618 2.57 -17.00 -3.55
C LEU A 618 2.37 -17.65 -4.92
N ALA A 619 1.56 -17.04 -5.80
CA ALA A 619 1.33 -17.55 -7.14
C ALA A 619 2.63 -17.63 -7.97
N ARG A 620 3.51 -16.62 -7.88
CA ARG A 620 4.84 -16.63 -8.53
C ARG A 620 5.71 -17.75 -7.97
N LEU A 621 5.72 -17.93 -6.65
CA LEU A 621 6.51 -18.98 -6.01
C LEU A 621 6.04 -20.37 -6.43
N VAL A 622 4.73 -20.61 -6.50
CA VAL A 622 4.15 -21.86 -7.05
C VAL A 622 4.57 -22.08 -8.50
N GLU A 623 4.51 -21.05 -9.33
CA GLU A 623 4.89 -21.11 -10.76
C GLU A 623 6.38 -21.46 -10.96
N LEU A 624 7.27 -20.92 -10.12
CA LEU A 624 8.72 -21.13 -10.23
C LEU A 624 9.22 -22.42 -9.56
N THR A 625 8.41 -23.02 -8.68
CA THR A 625 8.83 -24.19 -7.90
C THR A 625 9.20 -25.41 -8.75
N PRO A 626 8.46 -25.80 -9.81
CA PRO A 626 8.86 -26.91 -10.68
C PRO A 626 10.26 -26.75 -11.27
N ALA A 627 10.59 -25.55 -11.77
CA ALA A 627 11.89 -25.24 -12.35
C ALA A 627 13.01 -25.29 -11.30
N ALA A 628 12.79 -24.69 -10.13
CA ALA A 628 13.74 -24.74 -9.02
C ALA A 628 13.95 -26.16 -8.46
N ALA A 629 12.91 -27.01 -8.48
CA ALA A 629 12.98 -28.37 -7.95
C ALA A 629 13.78 -29.34 -8.83
N ALA A 630 14.03 -28.99 -10.11
CA ALA A 630 14.83 -29.80 -11.02
C ALA A 630 16.35 -29.73 -10.72
N ASP A 631 16.79 -28.70 -9.98
CA ASP A 631 18.18 -28.52 -9.54
C ASP A 631 18.31 -28.95 -8.06
N PRO A 632 19.17 -29.94 -7.72
CA PRO A 632 19.29 -30.43 -6.34
C PRO A 632 19.62 -29.35 -5.30
N ALA A 633 20.48 -28.38 -5.63
CA ALA A 633 20.89 -27.33 -4.71
C ALA A 633 19.75 -26.33 -4.46
N LEU A 634 18.96 -26.05 -5.50
CA LEU A 634 17.80 -25.17 -5.38
C LEU A 634 16.56 -25.86 -4.80
N SER A 635 16.40 -27.17 -5.01
CA SER A 635 15.31 -27.95 -4.44
C SER A 635 15.34 -27.91 -2.91
N ASP A 636 16.54 -27.96 -2.34
CA ASP A 636 16.77 -27.80 -0.90
C ASP A 636 16.43 -26.38 -0.42
N ARG A 637 16.96 -25.37 -1.11
CA ARG A 637 16.66 -23.95 -0.83
C ARG A 637 15.17 -23.65 -0.94
N MET A 638 14.48 -24.28 -1.89
CA MET A 638 13.05 -24.14 -2.12
C MET A 638 12.23 -24.78 -1.01
N GLY A 639 12.67 -25.93 -0.48
CA GLY A 639 12.08 -26.51 0.72
C GLY A 639 12.16 -25.56 1.92
N GLU A 640 13.30 -24.90 2.14
CA GLU A 640 13.44 -23.89 3.19
C GLU A 640 12.53 -22.67 2.99
N LEU A 641 12.40 -22.17 1.74
CA LEU A 641 11.50 -21.06 1.42
C LEU A 641 10.04 -21.44 1.68
N TRP A 642 9.62 -22.62 1.21
CA TRP A 642 8.24 -23.09 1.36
C TRP A 642 7.85 -23.43 2.80
N GLU A 643 8.78 -23.94 3.60
CA GLU A 643 8.56 -24.14 5.03
C GLU A 643 8.22 -22.82 5.72
N ASP A 644 9.00 -21.77 5.45
CA ASP A 644 8.75 -20.44 6.02
C ASP A 644 7.41 -19.87 5.55
N VAL A 645 7.12 -19.95 4.25
CA VAL A 645 5.84 -19.49 3.70
C VAL A 645 4.65 -20.25 4.30
N ALA A 646 4.71 -21.59 4.33
CA ALA A 646 3.63 -22.44 4.87
C ALA A 646 3.47 -22.31 6.38
N ARG A 647 4.46 -21.77 7.10
CA ARG A 647 4.36 -21.46 8.52
C ARG A 647 3.66 -20.13 8.78
N ASN A 648 3.92 -19.12 7.94
CA ASN A 648 3.44 -17.76 8.15
C ASN A 648 2.09 -17.46 7.51
N ALA A 649 1.84 -18.04 6.34
CA ALA A 649 0.62 -17.83 5.57
C ALA A 649 -0.04 -19.19 5.24
N PRO A 650 -0.32 -20.04 6.25
CA PRO A 650 -0.74 -21.42 6.01
C PRO A 650 -2.11 -21.50 5.30
N ASP A 651 -3.03 -20.58 5.60
CA ASP A 651 -4.35 -20.52 4.96
C ASP A 651 -4.22 -20.04 3.50
N GLU A 652 -3.34 -19.06 3.24
CA GLU A 652 -3.05 -18.55 1.90
C GLU A 652 -2.33 -19.59 1.04
N VAL A 653 -1.45 -20.41 1.61
CA VAL A 653 -0.81 -21.54 0.91
C VAL A 653 -1.86 -22.53 0.41
N VAL A 654 -2.86 -22.88 1.22
CA VAL A 654 -3.94 -23.77 0.79
C VAL A 654 -4.69 -23.18 -0.41
N ARG A 655 -5.01 -21.88 -0.36
CA ARG A 655 -5.67 -21.19 -1.48
C ARG A 655 -4.78 -21.10 -2.72
N ALA A 656 -3.49 -20.82 -2.56
CA ALA A 656 -2.55 -20.71 -3.67
C ALA A 656 -2.35 -22.04 -4.39
N LEU A 657 -2.27 -23.15 -3.65
CA LEU A 657 -2.17 -24.49 -4.22
C LEU A 657 -3.47 -24.90 -4.93
N GLN A 658 -4.64 -24.48 -4.41
CA GLN A 658 -5.95 -24.73 -5.03
C GLN A 658 -6.11 -23.98 -6.36
N ALA A 659 -5.60 -22.76 -6.45
CA ALA A 659 -5.69 -21.93 -7.65
C ALA A 659 -4.64 -22.29 -8.73
N ALA A 660 -3.66 -23.13 -8.41
CA ALA A 660 -2.54 -23.45 -9.29
C ALA A 660 -2.79 -24.71 -10.14
N PRO A 661 -2.18 -24.81 -11.35
CA PRO A 661 -2.18 -26.03 -12.12
C PRO A 661 -1.59 -27.21 -11.34
N ASP A 662 -2.15 -28.42 -11.49
CA ASP A 662 -1.77 -29.61 -10.74
C ASP A 662 -0.26 -29.91 -10.70
N PRO A 663 0.52 -29.79 -11.80
CA PRO A 663 1.97 -30.01 -11.75
C PRO A 663 2.70 -29.03 -10.83
N ALA A 664 2.29 -27.75 -10.85
CA ALA A 664 2.90 -26.71 -10.02
C ALA A 664 2.48 -26.85 -8.55
N ALA A 665 1.20 -27.15 -8.30
CA ALA A 665 0.69 -27.44 -6.97
C ALA A 665 1.36 -28.68 -6.35
N GLY A 666 1.54 -29.74 -7.13
CA GLY A 666 2.22 -30.97 -6.71
C GLY A 666 3.70 -30.76 -6.37
N ALA A 667 4.44 -30.05 -7.23
CA ALA A 667 5.84 -29.72 -6.97
C ALA A 667 6.02 -28.85 -5.71
N SER A 668 5.11 -27.88 -5.51
CA SER A 668 5.09 -27.01 -4.33
C SER A 668 4.76 -27.79 -3.06
N LEU A 669 3.77 -28.69 -3.10
CA LEU A 669 3.45 -29.56 -1.97
C LEU A 669 4.63 -30.45 -1.57
N ALA A 670 5.35 -31.02 -2.54
CA ALA A 670 6.55 -31.80 -2.29
C ALA A 670 7.68 -30.96 -1.66
N ALA A 671 7.87 -29.72 -2.12
CA ALA A 671 8.85 -28.80 -1.54
C ALA A 671 8.49 -28.40 -0.10
N ILE A 672 7.22 -28.08 0.17
CA ILE A 672 6.70 -27.83 1.53
C ILE A 672 6.98 -29.03 2.43
N ALA A 673 6.63 -30.24 2.00
CA ALA A 673 6.85 -31.44 2.81
C ALA A 673 8.35 -31.69 3.11
N ARG A 674 9.25 -31.46 2.14
CA ARG A 674 10.70 -31.51 2.36
C ARG A 674 11.16 -30.51 3.42
N GLY A 675 10.73 -29.27 3.31
CA GLY A 675 11.06 -28.20 4.26
C GLY A 675 10.56 -28.51 5.68
N VAL A 676 9.28 -28.87 5.81
CA VAL A 676 8.65 -29.23 7.09
C VAL A 676 9.32 -30.44 7.73
N ALA A 677 9.65 -31.48 6.95
CA ALA A 677 10.36 -32.66 7.45
C ALA A 677 11.77 -32.32 7.97
N ARG A 678 12.48 -31.40 7.31
CA ARG A 678 13.81 -30.93 7.73
C ARG A 678 13.79 -30.04 8.96
N ALA A 679 12.76 -29.23 9.14
CA ALA A 679 12.64 -28.34 10.30
C ALA A 679 12.55 -29.12 11.64
N GLN A 680 12.15 -30.40 11.60
CA GLN A 680 12.04 -31.30 12.77
C GLN A 680 11.24 -30.71 13.95
N GLU A 681 10.29 -29.82 13.68
CA GLU A 681 9.47 -29.20 14.71
C GLU A 681 8.29 -30.09 15.10
N ALA A 682 7.92 -30.06 16.39
CA ALA A 682 6.88 -30.92 16.95
C ALA A 682 5.47 -30.57 16.44
N GLN A 683 5.22 -29.31 16.03
CA GLN A 683 3.93 -28.82 15.54
C GLN A 683 4.15 -27.80 14.42
N HIS A 684 3.42 -27.97 13.31
CA HIS A 684 3.40 -27.04 12.17
C HIS A 684 1.97 -26.50 12.00
N PRO A 685 1.74 -25.23 11.61
CA PRO A 685 0.39 -24.66 11.51
C PRO A 685 -0.39 -25.08 10.25
N LEU A 686 0.29 -25.59 9.21
CA LEU A 686 -0.35 -26.01 7.95
C LEU A 686 -1.46 -27.07 8.11
N PRO A 687 -1.31 -28.16 8.89
CA PRO A 687 -2.39 -29.11 9.15
C PRO A 687 -3.65 -28.47 9.76
N ASP A 688 -3.49 -27.49 10.66
CA ASP A 688 -4.63 -26.74 11.21
C ASP A 688 -5.32 -25.87 10.17
N ALA A 689 -4.56 -25.21 9.30
CA ALA A 689 -5.12 -24.44 8.19
C ALA A 689 -5.88 -25.34 7.19
N ILE A 690 -5.35 -26.52 6.88
CA ILE A 690 -6.05 -27.51 6.06
C ILE A 690 -7.37 -27.91 6.72
N ARG A 691 -7.37 -28.20 8.03
CA ARG A 691 -8.62 -28.51 8.78
C ARG A 691 -9.62 -27.36 8.75
N ARG A 692 -9.18 -26.11 8.94
CA ARG A 692 -10.05 -24.94 8.82
C ARG A 692 -10.64 -24.82 7.41
N ALA A 693 -9.82 -25.00 6.39
CA ALA A 693 -10.23 -24.91 4.99
C ALA A 693 -11.23 -26.01 4.58
N GLN A 694 -11.26 -27.17 5.25
CA GLN A 694 -12.28 -28.20 5.02
C GLN A 694 -13.70 -27.75 5.38
N ALA A 695 -13.82 -26.75 6.26
CA ALA A 695 -15.06 -26.10 6.66
C ALA A 695 -15.26 -24.73 5.99
N ASP A 696 -14.47 -24.42 4.95
CA ASP A 696 -14.61 -23.15 4.22
C ASP A 696 -15.99 -23.08 3.54
N PRO A 697 -16.67 -21.91 3.57
CA PRO A 697 -17.95 -21.72 2.91
C PRO A 697 -17.90 -21.93 1.40
N ASP A 698 -16.72 -21.80 0.76
CA ASP A 698 -16.53 -22.13 -0.65
C ASP A 698 -16.40 -23.67 -0.83
N PRO A 699 -17.36 -24.33 -1.53
CA PRO A 699 -17.33 -25.77 -1.75
C PRO A 699 -16.08 -26.25 -2.49
N ALA A 700 -15.51 -25.44 -3.38
CA ALA A 700 -14.32 -25.80 -4.15
C ALA A 700 -13.07 -25.81 -3.25
N VAL A 701 -12.93 -24.82 -2.36
CA VAL A 701 -11.86 -24.77 -1.37
C VAL A 701 -11.99 -25.93 -0.39
N ALA A 702 -13.19 -26.19 0.12
CA ALA A 702 -13.45 -27.29 1.04
C ALA A 702 -13.16 -28.66 0.42
N ALA A 703 -13.53 -28.87 -0.85
CA ALA A 703 -13.24 -30.11 -1.58
C ALA A 703 -11.73 -30.30 -1.80
N TYR A 704 -11.02 -29.25 -2.22
CA TYR A 704 -9.58 -29.28 -2.40
C TYR A 704 -8.86 -29.58 -1.07
N ALA A 705 -9.24 -28.91 0.02
CA ALA A 705 -8.64 -29.10 1.34
C ALA A 705 -8.84 -30.54 1.89
N ARG A 706 -9.97 -31.18 1.56
CA ARG A 706 -10.20 -32.61 1.89
C ARG A 706 -9.22 -33.54 1.14
N ALA A 707 -8.90 -33.24 -0.11
CA ALA A 707 -7.92 -34.00 -0.89
C ALA A 707 -6.46 -33.66 -0.54
N LEU A 708 -6.19 -32.46 -0.04
CA LEU A 708 -4.85 -31.96 0.25
C LEU A 708 -4.20 -32.66 1.46
N GLY A 709 -4.99 -32.94 2.52
CA GLY A 709 -4.49 -33.57 3.75
C GLY A 709 -3.74 -34.90 3.51
N PRO A 710 -4.38 -35.91 2.90
CA PRO A 710 -3.73 -37.18 2.58
C PRO A 710 -2.49 -37.04 1.68
N ARG A 711 -2.53 -36.14 0.69
CA ARG A 711 -1.38 -35.86 -0.19
C ARG A 711 -0.20 -35.26 0.58
N LEU A 712 -0.46 -34.38 1.55
CA LEU A 712 0.58 -33.82 2.41
C LEU A 712 1.22 -34.90 3.27
N ASP A 713 0.42 -35.80 3.85
CA ASP A 713 0.92 -36.90 4.68
C ASP A 713 1.81 -37.86 3.87
N GLU A 714 1.41 -38.20 2.65
CA GLU A 714 2.21 -39.01 1.71
C GLU A 714 3.56 -38.34 1.41
N GLN A 715 3.55 -37.05 1.06
CA GLN A 715 4.77 -36.29 0.74
C GLN A 715 5.67 -36.13 1.98
N LEU A 716 5.11 -35.93 3.18
CA LEU A 716 5.86 -35.87 4.43
C LEU A 716 6.53 -37.20 4.77
N ALA A 717 5.83 -38.32 4.56
CA ALA A 717 6.40 -39.65 4.74
C ALA A 717 7.57 -39.89 3.77
N ALA A 718 7.38 -39.56 2.49
CA ALA A 718 8.44 -39.66 1.48
C ALA A 718 9.66 -38.79 1.82
N ALA A 719 9.44 -37.53 2.23
CA ALA A 719 10.51 -36.62 2.61
C ALA A 719 11.30 -37.10 3.84
N ARG A 720 10.61 -37.64 4.86
CA ARG A 720 11.26 -38.20 6.06
C ARG A 720 12.07 -39.45 5.75
N ALA A 721 11.59 -40.31 4.86
CA ALA A 721 12.32 -41.51 4.42
C ALA A 721 13.65 -41.14 3.73
N VAL A 722 13.64 -40.11 2.88
CA VAL A 722 14.87 -39.59 2.24
C VAL A 722 15.87 -39.06 3.27
N LEU A 723 15.39 -38.32 4.29
CA LEU A 723 16.26 -37.80 5.36
C LEU A 723 16.86 -38.92 6.23
N GLN A 724 16.13 -40.02 6.43
CA GLN A 724 16.60 -41.18 7.20
C GLN A 724 17.63 -42.03 6.44
N ALA A 725 17.60 -42.02 5.10
CA ALA A 725 18.51 -42.81 4.27
C ALA A 725 19.96 -42.26 4.20
N GLY A 726 20.19 -40.98 4.53
CA GLY A 726 21.51 -40.32 4.45
C GLY A 726 22.02 -40.10 3.00
N PRO A 727 23.11 -39.33 2.78
CA PRO A 727 23.66 -39.14 1.44
C PRO A 727 24.25 -40.46 0.92
N ALA A 728 23.95 -40.82 -0.32
CA ALA A 728 24.54 -41.98 -0.99
C ALA A 728 26.08 -41.82 -1.06
N PRO A 729 26.88 -42.88 -0.85
CA PRO A 729 28.33 -42.80 -0.92
C PRO A 729 28.75 -42.38 -2.34
N VAL A 730 29.58 -41.33 -2.41
CA VAL A 730 30.21 -40.88 -3.66
C VAL A 730 31.15 -41.99 -4.13
N MET A 731 30.81 -42.66 -5.24
CA MET A 731 31.77 -43.51 -5.93
C MET A 731 32.90 -42.64 -6.48
N GLY A 732 34.12 -42.83 -5.96
CA GLY A 732 35.32 -42.18 -6.47
C GLY A 732 35.60 -42.55 -7.94
N PRO A 733 36.31 -41.70 -8.69
CA PRO A 733 36.56 -41.90 -10.11
C PRO A 733 37.42 -43.15 -10.37
N ALA A 734 37.09 -43.84 -11.47
CA ALA A 734 37.66 -45.10 -11.91
C ALA A 734 39.20 -45.08 -12.07
N ALA A 735 39.83 -46.18 -11.64
CA ALA A 735 41.26 -46.44 -11.83
C ALA A 735 41.62 -46.53 -13.33
N LYS A 736 42.66 -45.81 -13.74
CA LYS A 736 43.32 -45.98 -15.06
C LYS A 736 44.24 -47.21 -15.05
N PRO A 737 44.37 -47.96 -16.16
CA PRO A 737 45.29 -49.08 -16.26
C PRO A 737 46.73 -48.63 -16.59
N GLY A 738 47.70 -49.16 -15.85
CA GLY A 738 49.04 -49.52 -16.35
C GLY A 738 50.13 -48.44 -16.40
N THR A 739 50.99 -48.39 -15.38
CA THR A 739 52.42 -48.04 -15.53
C THR A 739 53.24 -48.91 -14.55
N PRO A 740 54.43 -49.42 -14.90
CA PRO A 740 55.13 -50.43 -14.09
C PRO A 740 55.82 -49.82 -12.85
N ALA A 741 55.90 -50.64 -11.79
CA ALA A 741 56.41 -50.25 -10.48
C ALA A 741 57.93 -49.98 -10.46
N PRO A 742 58.40 -48.97 -9.70
CA PRO A 742 59.81 -48.82 -9.36
C PRO A 742 60.21 -49.73 -8.16
N PRO A 743 61.50 -50.09 -8.02
CA PRO A 743 61.95 -51.07 -7.03
C PRO A 743 61.93 -50.52 -5.59
N PRO A 744 61.88 -51.40 -4.57
CA PRO A 744 61.72 -50.97 -3.18
C PRO A 744 63.02 -50.44 -2.58
N ALA A 745 62.93 -49.32 -1.86
CA ALA A 745 64.00 -48.78 -1.01
C ALA A 745 63.66 -49.01 0.48
N PRO A 746 64.66 -49.08 1.37
CA PRO A 746 64.66 -49.94 2.55
C PRO A 746 63.96 -49.33 3.77
N ALA A 747 63.51 -50.21 4.68
CA ALA A 747 62.86 -49.85 5.93
C ALA A 747 63.80 -49.12 6.91
N PRO A 748 63.37 -48.02 7.55
CA PRO A 748 64.05 -47.48 8.72
C PRO A 748 63.51 -48.10 10.00
N GLY A 749 64.44 -48.54 10.84
CA GLY A 749 64.20 -49.15 12.15
C GLY A 749 63.63 -48.18 13.19
N ARG A 750 63.17 -48.78 14.29
CA ARG A 750 62.89 -48.12 15.56
C ARG A 750 64.20 -47.87 16.34
N ASP A 751 64.10 -46.94 17.29
CA ASP A 751 65.03 -46.61 18.41
C ASP A 751 66.24 -45.72 18.01
N ASP A 752 66.65 -44.67 18.72
CA ASP A 752 66.36 -44.15 20.07
C ASP A 752 66.58 -42.62 20.08
N GLY A 753 65.81 -41.88 20.89
CA GLY A 753 66.08 -40.48 21.25
C GLY A 753 64.85 -39.63 21.53
#